data_AF-A0A8H3C6L7-F1
#
_entry.id   AF-A0A8H3C6L7-F1
#
_cell.length_a   1.000
_cell.length_b   1.000
_cell.length_c   1.000
_cell.angle_alpha   90.00
_cell.angle_beta   90.00
_cell.angle_gamma   90.00
#
_symmetry.space_group_name_H-M   'P 1'
#
loop_
_entity.id
_entity.type
_entity.pdbx_description
1 polymer ?
#
loop_
_entity_poly.entity_id
_entity_poly.type
_entity_poly.pdbx_seq_one_letter_code
_entity_poly.pdbx_strand_id
1 'polypeptide(L)'
;MEGHRSMQTSHVGGHEGAIWSHLGFLDNQCNSQISSITARAPGTGLLGGLQMIYTSFADGVSISKGTPVYGTAHGPTVTWKVNDGEWITRARGRHDGKAICQLQFMTNRLNSSPAFGQPTGDIKFDIKAPRTNGGADMVLHCMAGKSDGCVNSLLFIWAEPAEAGIIPMFTPLPEYNLNPRATFYDLCAKSYNRIDRITSFEEYSKAGIIHRPTGVKPPLHALIIGINKYKINHNLVAAVSDALNFKKFLTVDLLVPEKQIKLILDEQAKRSGIIKALQDLAKDNNGIKHSDPILIYYAGFGSELDSPSDLASNASSVRCIVPQDVSELDQVLPIPDFTIGALVRKIAQEKGNNITLIFDCCYFAGGFQDKMPPDVRVMNKKHLPSFQAYPDRLLIQDALPGVDIADPFSLGLSLPDVDTHVLLAACGHREAAFENRNSLGQYGYFTMALLELLRSTEIHALTFKSLIQRLPALKTSRAQNPVCEGKHVDRILFDAQVKYPDTSFIAIKPKQDGFYLEAGLAQEITPGSRFTIHKGDIFGPSDTDIGTHEVDWVDPFVAHLKGGNDLDLPPICYGRQVGYGPDQALAIHFTEAFVRAAEPSEVWSHVLCGGQGGIFLRPTTPGLAQVVVSVYGDNETTLTLTNQASVKYRIKTLPPRGQLPIPPKASHVVPVLGALAKWNWYLCHAPTPRPFQKFVDLEFYKLQSIRDLTDEGNTTHDPEGENLVVGGEVNIVANAKDLYGIRVVNRSNVDLYAYLLLFSPTSLTIKYKYVPTISSFSQGLPLPKSQPCTIGYGAGRQTPFTFSLDETQDTGATILRLFVSTRSTNIEGVEQESPFEVSATLPNQDLKDLFGRDVAWDVVGVNIAYSRWPEMDETITKPSGLTIFESQDSSIIPVLSTDTWSSQKLSIFPPNPTPGDTTLVPSSNGALFTGRSSSPRRVEAPTSAVYSLPWFRTPALTKELLASIRCMRLRTFANGKGPDGASLSAEAVGYFEISVIGPDGFPKRSMTYRSHSTSKSLEWMDGTVFEENHIVWRYLKVGDCFEVSVCVEGKGFKQTQVNKLQYGSDLLLLS
;
A
#
# COMPACT_ATOMS: atom_id res chain seq x y z
N MET A 1 -18.19 31.69 11.51
CA MET A 1 -18.59 30.82 12.63
C MET A 1 -19.81 30.05 12.15
N GLU A 2 -19.68 28.79 11.76
CA GLU A 2 -20.82 28.00 11.26
C GLU A 2 -20.81 26.59 11.84
N GLY A 3 -21.99 26.13 12.27
CA GLY A 3 -22.31 24.71 12.41
C GLY A 3 -22.40 24.10 13.81
N HIS A 4 -22.44 24.87 14.91
CA HIS A 4 -22.68 24.28 16.23
C HIS A 4 -24.19 24.17 16.51
N ARG A 5 -24.73 22.95 16.43
CA ARG A 5 -26.07 22.65 16.96
C ARG A 5 -26.08 22.89 18.46
N SER A 6 -27.10 23.55 18.98
CA SER A 6 -27.28 23.65 20.44
C SER A 6 -27.51 22.24 21.00
N MET A 7 -26.68 21.82 21.96
CA MET A 7 -26.76 20.50 22.59
C MET A 7 -27.03 20.61 24.08
N GLN A 8 -27.85 19.69 24.59
CA GLN A 8 -28.09 19.51 26.01
C GLN A 8 -28.00 18.04 26.38
N THR A 9 -27.64 17.76 27.64
CA THR A 9 -27.45 16.38 28.09
C THR A 9 -28.36 16.01 29.25
N SER A 10 -28.81 14.76 29.29
CA SER A 10 -29.54 14.18 30.42
C SER A 10 -28.94 12.84 30.81
N HIS A 11 -28.76 12.58 32.10
CA HIS A 11 -28.07 11.38 32.60
C HIS A 11 -28.99 10.53 33.49
N VAL A 12 -28.91 9.20 33.36
CA VAL A 12 -29.59 8.21 34.22
C VAL A 12 -28.71 6.98 34.47
N GLY A 13 -28.87 6.34 35.64
CA GLY A 13 -28.17 5.10 35.99
C GLY A 13 -26.96 5.28 36.93
N GLY A 14 -26.20 4.19 37.12
CA GLY A 14 -25.12 4.09 38.10
C GLY A 14 -23.76 4.66 37.65
N HIS A 15 -22.82 4.76 38.60
CA HIS A 15 -21.49 5.35 38.36
C HIS A 15 -20.42 4.33 37.90
N GLU A 16 -20.75 3.04 37.93
CA GLU A 16 -19.84 1.92 37.64
C GLU A 16 -19.76 1.60 36.12
N GLY A 17 -18.65 0.99 35.70
CA GLY A 17 -18.42 0.48 34.35
C GLY A 17 -17.55 1.34 33.42
N ALA A 18 -17.21 0.76 32.26
CA ALA A 18 -16.36 1.41 31.25
C ALA A 18 -17.16 2.43 30.42
N ILE A 19 -16.57 3.60 30.19
CA ILE A 19 -17.20 4.70 29.44
C ILE A 19 -17.25 4.38 27.95
N TRP A 20 -18.38 4.64 27.32
CA TRP A 20 -18.57 4.59 25.87
C TRP A 20 -19.32 5.82 25.35
N SER A 21 -19.11 6.15 24.07
CA SER A 21 -19.72 7.30 23.40
C SER A 21 -20.05 7.00 21.95
N HIS A 22 -21.22 7.43 21.49
CA HIS A 22 -21.66 7.23 20.11
C HIS A 22 -21.17 8.33 19.14
N LEU A 23 -20.51 9.38 19.64
CA LEU A 23 -20.06 10.53 18.81
C LEU A 23 -19.19 10.11 17.61
N GLY A 24 -18.32 9.11 17.76
CA GLY A 24 -17.48 8.59 16.67
C GLY A 24 -18.22 7.74 15.62
N PHE A 25 -19.50 7.44 15.85
CA PHE A 25 -20.35 6.65 14.95
C PHE A 25 -21.31 7.52 14.12
N LEU A 26 -21.27 8.84 14.30
CA LEU A 26 -21.99 9.79 13.45
C LEU A 26 -21.14 10.06 12.21
N ASP A 27 -21.68 9.75 11.04
CA ASP A 27 -20.99 9.99 9.76
C ASP A 27 -20.91 11.51 9.47
N ASN A 28 -22.01 12.21 9.76
CA ASN A 28 -22.07 13.67 9.77
C ASN A 28 -22.84 14.16 11.00
N GLN A 29 -22.18 14.96 11.84
CA GLN A 29 -22.72 15.49 13.10
C GLN A 29 -23.91 16.43 12.89
N CYS A 30 -24.09 16.96 11.67
CA CYS A 30 -25.12 17.92 11.32
C CYS A 30 -26.34 17.31 10.63
N ASN A 31 -26.41 16.00 10.34
CA ASN A 31 -27.61 15.39 9.72
C ASN A 31 -27.86 13.90 10.09
N SER A 32 -27.04 13.30 10.95
CA SER A 32 -27.23 11.91 11.39
C SER A 32 -28.46 11.77 12.29
N GLN A 33 -29.25 10.71 12.07
CA GLN A 33 -30.41 10.33 12.86
C GLN A 33 -30.33 8.87 13.32
N ILE A 34 -31.00 8.53 14.43
CA ILE A 34 -31.10 7.14 14.90
C ILE A 34 -32.16 6.42 14.06
N SER A 35 -31.78 5.40 13.32
CA SER A 35 -32.69 4.60 12.47
C SER A 35 -33.09 3.26 13.08
N SER A 36 -32.24 2.69 13.95
CA SER A 36 -32.57 1.46 14.65
C SER A 36 -31.94 1.37 16.04
N ILE A 37 -32.70 0.75 16.95
CA ILE A 37 -32.31 0.47 18.33
C ILE A 37 -32.47 -1.02 18.57
N THR A 38 -31.39 -1.69 18.95
CA THR A 38 -31.39 -3.10 19.31
C THR A 38 -30.93 -3.26 20.74
N ALA A 39 -31.69 -4.00 21.54
CA ALA A 39 -31.30 -4.33 22.90
C ALA A 39 -31.49 -5.81 23.23
N ARG A 40 -30.71 -6.28 24.21
CA ARG A 40 -30.76 -7.64 24.73
C ARG A 40 -31.17 -7.62 26.20
N ALA A 41 -32.05 -8.53 26.58
CA ALA A 41 -32.50 -8.70 27.95
C ALA A 41 -32.07 -10.09 28.46
N PRO A 42 -31.14 -10.22 29.41
CA PRO A 42 -30.89 -11.47 30.09
C PRO A 42 -32.08 -11.82 31.00
N GLY A 43 -32.27 -13.10 31.31
CA GLY A 43 -33.34 -13.56 32.22
C GLY A 43 -33.23 -13.05 33.67
N THR A 44 -32.25 -12.19 33.96
CA THR A 44 -31.92 -11.64 35.29
C THR A 44 -32.59 -10.29 35.58
N GLY A 45 -33.36 -9.72 34.64
CA GLY A 45 -34.09 -8.47 34.86
C GLY A 45 -33.30 -7.18 34.61
N LEU A 46 -32.18 -7.26 33.88
CA LEU A 46 -31.33 -6.11 33.53
C LEU A 46 -31.35 -5.83 32.02
N LEU A 47 -30.90 -4.65 31.58
CA LEU A 47 -30.59 -4.37 30.19
C LEU A 47 -29.19 -4.92 29.87
N GLY A 48 -29.16 -6.09 29.26
CA GLY A 48 -27.94 -6.88 29.05
C GLY A 48 -27.04 -6.30 27.97
N GLY A 49 -27.61 -5.86 26.85
CA GLY A 49 -26.85 -5.29 25.74
C GLY A 49 -27.63 -4.19 25.02
N LEU A 50 -26.95 -3.15 24.53
CA LEU A 50 -27.55 -2.05 23.76
C LEU A 50 -26.71 -1.73 22.53
N GLN A 51 -27.36 -1.60 21.38
CA GLN A 51 -26.74 -1.27 20.09
C GLN A 51 -27.64 -0.30 19.32
N MET A 52 -27.04 0.68 18.65
CA MET A 52 -27.73 1.67 17.82
C MET A 52 -27.22 1.66 16.39
N ILE A 53 -28.11 1.95 15.43
CA ILE A 53 -27.76 2.26 14.04
C ILE A 53 -28.11 3.72 13.79
N TYR A 54 -27.10 4.47 13.32
CA TYR A 54 -27.23 5.85 12.88
C TYR A 54 -27.27 5.88 11.36
N THR A 55 -28.26 6.56 10.80
CA THR A 55 -28.37 6.79 9.36
C THR A 55 -28.18 8.27 9.08
N SER A 56 -27.33 8.61 8.13
CA SER A 56 -27.22 9.96 7.59
C SER A 56 -27.61 9.95 6.11
N PHE A 57 -28.20 11.06 5.65
CA PHE A 57 -28.54 11.25 4.25
C PHE A 57 -27.51 12.17 3.63
N ALA A 58 -26.69 11.62 2.74
CA ALA A 58 -25.78 12.37 1.89
C ALA A 58 -26.03 11.93 0.46
N ASP A 59 -26.24 12.89 -0.44
CA ASP A 59 -26.20 12.64 -1.89
C ASP A 59 -27.20 11.58 -2.41
N GLY A 60 -28.40 11.51 -1.83
CA GLY A 60 -29.44 10.56 -2.23
C GLY A 60 -29.19 9.10 -1.80
N VAL A 61 -28.12 8.83 -1.04
CA VAL A 61 -27.78 7.51 -0.48
C VAL A 61 -27.85 7.56 1.04
N SER A 62 -28.47 6.54 1.66
CA SER A 62 -28.55 6.41 3.12
C SER A 62 -27.35 5.63 3.65
N ILE A 63 -26.45 6.30 4.36
CA ILE A 63 -25.28 5.66 4.98
C ILE A 63 -25.67 5.29 6.41
N SER A 64 -25.64 4.00 6.74
CA SER A 64 -26.00 3.48 8.07
C SER A 64 -24.80 2.89 8.79
N LYS A 65 -24.50 3.37 10.00
CA LYS A 65 -23.38 2.94 10.83
C LYS A 65 -23.88 2.42 12.18
N GLY A 66 -23.51 1.19 12.53
CA GLY A 66 -23.89 0.54 13.80
C GLY A 66 -22.84 0.72 14.88
N THR A 67 -23.27 0.88 16.14
CA THR A 67 -22.38 0.85 17.30
C THR A 67 -22.01 -0.60 17.69
N PRO A 68 -20.96 -0.83 18.50
CA PRO A 68 -20.81 -2.05 19.26
C PRO A 68 -22.02 -2.32 20.18
N VAL A 69 -22.12 -3.55 20.69
CA VAL A 69 -23.09 -3.89 21.74
C VAL A 69 -22.47 -3.54 23.10
N TYR A 70 -23.09 -2.62 23.82
CA TYR A 70 -22.63 -2.21 25.15
C TYR A 70 -23.30 -3.06 26.23
N GLY A 71 -22.50 -3.87 26.94
CA GLY A 71 -22.94 -4.89 27.90
C GLY A 71 -22.68 -6.33 27.44
N THR A 72 -23.42 -7.32 27.95
CA THR A 72 -23.33 -8.73 27.55
C THR A 72 -24.10 -9.06 26.27
N ALA A 73 -23.58 -10.03 25.51
CA ALA A 73 -24.22 -10.57 24.31
C ALA A 73 -25.29 -11.66 24.59
N HIS A 74 -25.51 -12.02 25.86
CA HIS A 74 -26.40 -13.12 26.25
C HIS A 74 -27.86 -12.65 26.46
N GLY A 75 -28.82 -13.39 25.90
CA GLY A 75 -30.27 -13.15 26.06
C GLY A 75 -31.02 -12.86 24.75
N PRO A 76 -32.37 -12.93 24.75
CA PRO A 76 -33.21 -12.57 23.60
C PRO A 76 -32.96 -11.13 23.13
N THR A 77 -32.98 -10.95 21.81
CA THR A 77 -32.76 -9.65 21.15
C THR A 77 -34.08 -9.05 20.71
N VAL A 78 -34.29 -7.78 21.03
CA VAL A 78 -35.44 -6.99 20.57
C VAL A 78 -34.90 -5.82 19.76
N THR A 79 -35.43 -5.63 18.54
CA THR A 79 -35.03 -4.53 17.65
C THR A 79 -36.24 -3.65 17.35
N TRP A 80 -36.03 -2.35 17.38
CA TRP A 80 -36.98 -1.34 16.96
C TRP A 80 -36.36 -0.52 15.82
N LYS A 81 -37.15 -0.29 14.77
CA LYS A 81 -36.79 0.60 13.66
C LYS A 81 -37.60 1.88 13.80
N VAL A 82 -36.93 3.02 13.68
CA VAL A 82 -37.55 4.34 13.67
C VAL A 82 -37.98 4.64 12.23
N ASN A 83 -39.23 5.06 12.03
CA ASN A 83 -39.74 5.35 10.69
C ASN A 83 -39.12 6.65 10.13
N ASP A 84 -39.11 6.78 8.80
CA ASP A 84 -38.63 7.99 8.15
C ASP A 84 -39.45 9.22 8.56
N GLY A 85 -38.74 10.29 8.94
CA GLY A 85 -39.36 11.53 9.45
C GLY A 85 -39.91 11.43 10.87
N GLU A 86 -39.53 10.40 11.64
CA GLU A 86 -39.75 10.31 13.09
C GLU A 86 -38.46 10.58 13.86
N TRP A 87 -38.61 11.35 14.94
CA TRP A 87 -37.51 11.72 15.82
C TRP A 87 -37.82 11.31 17.24
N ILE A 88 -36.82 10.76 17.95
CA ILE A 88 -36.97 10.39 19.35
C ILE A 88 -36.96 11.66 20.20
N THR A 89 -38.04 11.89 20.92
CA THR A 89 -38.26 13.10 21.74
C THR A 89 -38.44 12.78 23.22
N ARG A 90 -38.43 11.50 23.60
CA ARG A 90 -38.59 11.09 25.01
C ARG A 90 -37.96 9.72 25.25
N ALA A 91 -37.32 9.56 26.41
CA ALA A 91 -36.79 8.29 26.90
C ALA A 91 -37.29 8.05 28.33
N ARG A 92 -37.87 6.87 28.59
CA ARG A 92 -38.36 6.49 29.92
C ARG A 92 -37.93 5.08 30.28
N GLY A 93 -37.89 4.77 31.57
CA GLY A 93 -37.42 3.47 32.01
C GLY A 93 -37.28 3.33 33.51
N ARG A 94 -36.52 2.32 33.91
CA ARG A 94 -36.22 1.98 35.31
C ARG A 94 -34.78 1.58 35.49
N HIS A 95 -34.21 1.92 36.64
CA HIS A 95 -32.91 1.43 37.08
C HIS A 95 -32.93 1.11 38.59
N ASP A 96 -32.01 0.28 39.04
CA ASP A 96 -31.86 -0.10 40.46
C ASP A 96 -30.79 0.73 41.20
N GLY A 97 -30.17 1.68 40.49
CA GLY A 97 -29.07 2.52 41.00
C GLY A 97 -27.68 2.01 40.60
N LYS A 98 -27.58 0.79 40.09
CA LYS A 98 -26.35 0.20 39.53
C LYS A 98 -26.47 -0.07 38.03
N ALA A 99 -27.62 -0.55 37.58
CA ALA A 99 -27.88 -0.92 36.20
C ALA A 99 -29.23 -0.42 35.68
N ILE A 100 -29.29 -0.20 34.37
CA ILE A 100 -30.54 0.05 33.65
C ILE A 100 -31.29 -1.27 33.54
N CYS A 101 -32.52 -1.31 34.03
CA CYS A 101 -33.33 -2.52 34.04
C CYS A 101 -34.38 -2.51 32.92
N GLN A 102 -34.96 -1.33 32.66
CA GLN A 102 -35.95 -1.11 31.60
C GLN A 102 -35.66 0.19 30.85
N LEU A 103 -35.82 0.19 29.53
CA LEU A 103 -35.69 1.39 28.68
C LEU A 103 -36.72 1.37 27.55
N GLN A 104 -37.35 2.52 27.27
CA GLN A 104 -38.31 2.70 26.20
C GLN A 104 -38.21 4.12 25.62
N PHE A 105 -38.32 4.24 24.30
CA PHE A 105 -38.26 5.51 23.59
C PHE A 105 -39.62 5.88 22.99
N MET A 106 -39.89 7.18 22.86
CA MET A 106 -41.07 7.70 22.16
C MET A 106 -40.66 8.74 21.12
N THR A 107 -41.40 8.80 20.02
CA THR A 107 -41.15 9.73 18.91
C THR A 107 -42.10 10.93 18.92
N ASN A 108 -41.76 11.95 18.13
CA ASN A 108 -42.61 13.11 17.83
C ASN A 108 -43.97 12.74 17.22
N ARG A 109 -44.14 11.53 16.66
CA ARG A 109 -45.42 11.01 16.13
C ARG A 109 -46.17 10.12 17.12
N LEU A 110 -45.81 10.15 18.40
CA LEU A 110 -46.39 9.34 19.48
C LEU A 110 -46.19 7.82 19.32
N ASN A 111 -45.32 7.38 18.41
CA ASN A 111 -44.90 5.98 18.33
C ASN A 111 -43.95 5.67 19.49
N SER A 112 -44.08 4.45 20.04
CA SER A 112 -43.26 3.99 21.15
C SER A 112 -42.48 2.75 20.74
N SER A 113 -41.20 2.69 21.13
CA SER A 113 -40.42 1.45 21.02
C SER A 113 -41.04 0.36 21.91
N PRO A 114 -40.74 -0.92 21.67
CA PRO A 114 -40.89 -1.94 22.69
C PRO A 114 -40.14 -1.54 23.97
N ALA A 115 -40.59 -2.02 25.13
CA ALA A 115 -39.81 -1.89 26.35
C ALA A 115 -38.62 -2.85 26.28
N PHE A 116 -37.42 -2.31 26.27
CA PHE A 116 -36.18 -3.05 26.35
C PHE A 116 -35.88 -3.40 27.82
N GLY A 117 -35.50 -4.64 28.10
CA GLY A 117 -35.30 -5.11 29.48
C GLY A 117 -36.60 -5.51 30.18
N GLN A 118 -36.58 -5.58 31.51
CA GLN A 118 -37.71 -6.01 32.34
C GLN A 118 -38.10 -4.88 33.31
N PRO A 119 -39.38 -4.77 33.73
CA PRO A 119 -39.85 -3.72 34.65
C PRO A 119 -39.39 -3.91 36.11
N THR A 120 -38.20 -4.47 36.31
CA THR A 120 -37.47 -4.62 37.56
C THR A 120 -36.69 -3.33 37.84
N GLY A 121 -36.47 -2.94 39.10
CA GLY A 121 -35.82 -1.66 39.45
C GLY A 121 -36.76 -0.61 40.03
N ASP A 122 -36.29 0.01 41.12
CA ASP A 122 -37.11 0.85 42.01
C ASP A 122 -37.15 2.32 41.59
N ILE A 123 -36.17 2.76 40.79
CA ILE A 123 -36.05 4.17 40.37
C ILE A 123 -36.58 4.31 38.95
N LYS A 124 -37.70 5.01 38.79
CA LYS A 124 -38.29 5.33 37.48
C LYS A 124 -37.70 6.63 36.94
N PHE A 125 -37.41 6.68 35.65
CA PHE A 125 -37.07 7.92 34.95
C PHE A 125 -37.96 8.12 33.73
N ASP A 126 -38.20 9.40 33.42
CA ASP A 126 -39.00 9.81 32.28
C ASP A 126 -38.51 11.17 31.79
N ILE A 127 -37.63 11.15 30.79
CA ILE A 127 -36.92 12.31 30.27
C ILE A 127 -37.57 12.72 28.95
N LYS A 128 -38.12 13.92 28.93
CA LYS A 128 -38.56 14.59 27.70
C LYS A 128 -37.40 15.38 27.12
N ALA A 129 -37.33 15.46 25.80
CA ALA A 129 -36.35 16.29 25.10
C ALA A 129 -36.47 17.75 25.59
N PRO A 130 -35.34 18.43 25.83
CA PRO A 130 -35.34 19.84 26.15
C PRO A 130 -35.84 20.69 24.98
N ARG A 131 -36.16 21.96 25.27
CA ARG A 131 -36.46 22.94 24.23
C ARG A 131 -35.28 23.89 24.05
N THR A 132 -35.10 24.39 22.83
CA THR A 132 -34.14 25.46 22.55
C THR A 132 -34.59 26.77 23.23
N ASN A 133 -33.70 27.75 23.30
CA ASN A 133 -34.06 29.10 23.79
C ASN A 133 -35.18 29.75 22.95
N GLY A 134 -35.36 29.32 21.69
CA GLY A 134 -36.45 29.73 20.81
C GLY A 134 -37.74 28.90 20.92
N GLY A 135 -37.81 27.93 21.85
CA GLY A 135 -39.01 27.14 22.12
C GLY A 135 -39.22 25.90 21.23
N ALA A 136 -38.29 25.58 20.32
CA ALA A 136 -38.37 24.39 19.46
C ALA A 136 -38.00 23.12 20.24
N ASP A 137 -38.71 22.02 20.00
CA ASP A 137 -38.42 20.72 20.62
C ASP A 137 -37.12 20.13 20.06
N MET A 138 -36.16 19.80 20.94
CA MET A 138 -34.95 19.08 20.55
C MET A 138 -35.25 17.59 20.29
N VAL A 139 -34.30 16.90 19.67
CA VAL A 139 -34.37 15.47 19.36
C VAL A 139 -33.15 14.73 19.91
N LEU A 140 -33.31 13.45 20.22
CA LEU A 140 -32.19 12.62 20.66
C LEU A 140 -31.21 12.44 19.50
N HIS A 141 -30.04 13.06 19.61
CA HIS A 141 -29.03 13.07 18.57
C HIS A 141 -28.09 11.88 18.69
N CYS A 142 -27.51 11.68 19.88
CA CYS A 142 -26.68 10.51 20.17
C CYS A 142 -26.68 10.19 21.67
N MET A 143 -25.97 9.14 22.07
CA MET A 143 -25.86 8.74 23.47
C MET A 143 -24.42 8.39 23.84
N ALA A 144 -24.14 8.48 25.13
CA ALA A 144 -22.95 7.95 25.77
C ALA A 144 -23.40 7.22 27.04
N GLY A 145 -22.48 6.55 27.74
CA GLY A 145 -22.85 5.84 28.96
C GLY A 145 -21.72 5.01 29.53
N LYS A 146 -22.08 4.14 30.48
CA LYS A 146 -21.16 3.17 31.08
C LYS A 146 -21.74 1.77 31.01
N SER A 147 -20.87 0.77 30.83
CA SER A 147 -21.26 -0.64 30.87
C SER A 147 -20.18 -1.54 31.46
N ASP A 148 -20.59 -2.50 32.27
CA ASP A 148 -19.80 -3.61 32.80
C ASP A 148 -20.72 -4.82 32.99
N GLY A 149 -20.69 -5.75 32.02
CA GLY A 149 -21.59 -6.89 31.93
C GLY A 149 -23.07 -6.57 31.60
N CYS A 150 -23.52 -5.33 31.85
CA CYS A 150 -24.84 -4.80 31.52
C CYS A 150 -24.73 -3.29 31.27
N VAL A 151 -25.82 -2.64 30.85
CA VAL A 151 -25.84 -1.18 30.71
C VAL A 151 -26.02 -0.54 32.09
N ASN A 152 -24.99 0.15 32.59
CA ASN A 152 -24.98 0.73 33.94
C ASN A 152 -25.59 2.12 33.98
N SER A 153 -25.22 2.97 33.03
CA SER A 153 -25.76 4.33 32.89
C SER A 153 -25.81 4.81 31.45
N LEU A 154 -26.68 5.79 31.21
CA LEU A 154 -26.96 6.41 29.93
C LEU A 154 -26.92 7.94 30.07
N LEU A 155 -26.16 8.56 29.17
CA LEU A 155 -26.15 9.99 28.90
C LEU A 155 -26.82 10.21 27.54
N PHE A 156 -28.01 10.83 27.55
CA PHE A 156 -28.72 11.27 26.37
C PHE A 156 -28.19 12.63 25.92
N ILE A 157 -27.81 12.76 24.66
CA ILE A 157 -27.37 14.02 24.05
C ILE A 157 -28.48 14.48 23.10
N TRP A 158 -29.17 15.54 23.49
CA TRP A 158 -30.26 16.18 22.75
C TRP A 158 -29.70 17.31 21.89
N ALA A 159 -30.18 17.46 20.67
CA ALA A 159 -29.79 18.55 19.79
C ALA A 159 -30.98 19.08 18.98
N GLU A 160 -30.80 20.25 18.38
CA GLU A 160 -31.75 20.79 17.39
C GLU A 160 -31.97 19.80 16.23
N PRO A 161 -33.23 19.63 15.75
CA PRO A 161 -33.51 18.83 14.56
C PRO A 161 -32.74 19.38 13.36
N ALA A 162 -32.34 18.51 12.43
CA ALA A 162 -31.82 18.99 11.14
C ALA A 162 -32.91 19.82 10.46
N GLU A 163 -32.62 21.04 10.00
CA GLU A 163 -33.58 21.77 9.16
C GLU A 163 -33.92 20.89 7.96
N ALA A 164 -35.20 20.47 7.91
CA ALA A 164 -35.74 19.75 6.79
C ALA A 164 -35.84 20.73 5.62
N GLY A 165 -34.74 20.85 4.86
CA GLY A 165 -34.80 21.35 3.50
C GLY A 165 -35.91 20.60 2.79
N ILE A 166 -36.88 21.36 2.29
CA ILE A 166 -38.11 20.92 1.62
C ILE A 166 -37.83 19.67 0.80
N ILE A 167 -38.35 18.53 1.27
CA ILE A 167 -38.40 17.28 0.51
C ILE A 167 -39.46 17.51 -0.56
N PRO A 168 -39.13 17.65 -1.86
CA PRO A 168 -40.13 17.39 -2.88
C PRO A 168 -40.45 15.91 -2.70
N MET A 169 -41.74 15.58 -2.52
CA MET A 169 -42.21 14.21 -2.60
C MET A 169 -41.85 13.65 -3.98
N PHE A 170 -40.65 13.11 -4.11
CA PHE A 170 -40.36 12.12 -5.11
C PHE A 170 -40.91 10.82 -4.54
N THR A 171 -41.98 10.35 -5.20
CA THR A 171 -42.31 8.92 -5.25
C THR A 171 -41.04 8.09 -5.17
N PRO A 172 -40.99 7.00 -4.37
CA PRO A 172 -39.83 6.14 -4.34
C PRO A 172 -39.53 5.74 -5.78
N LEU A 173 -38.46 6.33 -6.33
CA LEU A 173 -37.97 5.92 -7.62
C LEU A 173 -37.63 4.45 -7.42
N PRO A 174 -38.15 3.55 -8.26
CA PRO A 174 -37.73 2.17 -8.22
C PRO A 174 -36.21 2.15 -8.34
N GLU A 175 -35.56 1.10 -7.84
CA GLU A 175 -34.18 0.75 -8.20
C GLU A 175 -34.07 0.60 -9.73
N TYR A 176 -34.09 1.70 -10.46
CA TYR A 176 -33.76 1.80 -11.86
C TYR A 176 -32.31 2.24 -11.90
N ASN A 177 -31.45 1.22 -12.02
CA ASN A 177 -30.14 1.25 -12.65
C ASN A 177 -29.29 2.52 -12.42
N LEU A 178 -28.27 2.40 -11.57
CA LEU A 178 -27.02 3.18 -11.61
C LEU A 178 -26.32 2.95 -12.98
N ASN A 179 -26.92 3.41 -14.07
CA ASN A 179 -26.42 3.22 -15.42
C ASN A 179 -25.52 4.40 -15.78
N PRO A 180 -24.18 4.27 -15.68
CA PRO A 180 -23.27 5.37 -15.97
C PRO A 180 -23.36 5.85 -17.43
N ARG A 181 -23.89 5.01 -18.34
CA ARG A 181 -24.12 5.39 -19.73
C ARG A 181 -25.33 6.33 -19.88
N ALA A 182 -26.31 6.26 -18.98
CA ALA A 182 -27.49 7.13 -19.00
C ALA A 182 -27.12 8.56 -18.54
N THR A 183 -26.41 8.70 -17.42
CA THR A 183 -25.96 10.03 -16.98
C THR A 183 -24.96 10.66 -17.96
N PHE A 184 -24.12 9.86 -18.61
CA PHE A 184 -23.26 10.31 -19.70
C PHE A 184 -24.06 10.78 -20.93
N TYR A 185 -25.12 10.05 -21.31
CA TYR A 185 -26.03 10.45 -22.39
C TYR A 185 -26.71 11.79 -22.10
N ASP A 186 -27.23 11.98 -20.88
CA ASP A 186 -27.92 13.20 -20.50
C ASP A 186 -27.00 14.44 -20.51
N LEU A 187 -25.72 14.27 -20.15
CA LEU A 187 -24.72 15.33 -20.26
C LEU A 187 -24.43 15.67 -21.74
N CYS A 188 -24.35 14.66 -22.61
CA CYS A 188 -24.25 14.85 -24.06
C CYS A 188 -25.48 15.62 -24.59
N ALA A 189 -26.68 15.25 -24.16
CA ALA A 189 -27.95 15.88 -24.54
C ALA A 189 -28.00 17.39 -24.27
N LYS A 190 -27.34 17.85 -23.21
CA LYS A 190 -27.27 19.27 -22.87
C LYS A 190 -26.35 20.10 -23.75
N SER A 191 -25.38 19.48 -24.42
CA SER A 191 -24.18 20.18 -24.88
C SER A 191 -23.83 19.92 -26.35
N TYR A 192 -24.25 18.77 -26.85
CA TYR A 192 -23.91 18.25 -28.16
C TYR A 192 -25.08 18.47 -29.12
N ASN A 193 -25.01 19.52 -29.96
CA ASN A 193 -26.05 19.84 -30.96
C ASN A 193 -26.12 18.84 -32.14
N ARG A 194 -25.35 17.74 -32.11
CA ARG A 194 -25.31 16.70 -33.16
C ARG A 194 -26.11 15.43 -32.79
N ILE A 195 -27.11 15.54 -31.91
CA ILE A 195 -28.00 14.43 -31.51
C ILE A 195 -29.10 14.18 -32.57
N ASP A 196 -28.88 14.59 -33.81
CA ASP A 196 -29.85 14.47 -34.91
C ASP A 196 -30.20 13.02 -35.31
N ARG A 197 -29.77 12.00 -34.56
CA ARG A 197 -29.97 10.58 -34.90
C ARG A 197 -30.50 9.67 -33.80
N ILE A 198 -30.58 10.09 -32.53
CA ILE A 198 -31.10 9.22 -31.45
C ILE A 198 -31.93 10.05 -30.49
N THR A 199 -33.21 9.71 -30.32
CA THR A 199 -34.15 10.54 -29.55
C THR A 199 -34.22 10.18 -28.07
N SER A 200 -33.66 9.02 -27.68
CA SER A 200 -33.57 8.58 -26.27
C SER A 200 -32.43 7.59 -26.01
N PHE A 201 -31.98 7.51 -24.76
CA PHE A 201 -31.04 6.49 -24.29
C PHE A 201 -31.52 5.05 -24.56
N GLU A 202 -32.83 4.83 -24.51
CA GLU A 202 -33.46 3.52 -24.73
C GLU A 202 -33.37 3.07 -26.19
N GLU A 203 -33.56 3.99 -27.15
CA GLU A 203 -33.34 3.73 -28.58
C GLU A 203 -31.88 3.43 -28.87
N TYR A 204 -30.97 4.21 -28.30
CA TYR A 204 -29.52 3.98 -28.40
C TYR A 204 -29.11 2.64 -27.81
N SER A 205 -29.61 2.28 -26.62
CA SER A 205 -29.28 1.01 -25.95
C SER A 205 -29.70 -0.24 -26.74
N LYS A 206 -30.61 -0.06 -27.71
CA LYS A 206 -31.11 -1.10 -28.63
C LYS A 206 -30.47 -1.01 -30.02
N ALA A 207 -29.80 0.09 -30.35
CA ALA A 207 -29.21 0.32 -31.66
C ALA A 207 -27.75 -0.18 -31.69
N GLY A 208 -27.43 -0.98 -32.71
CA GLY A 208 -26.03 -1.21 -33.12
C GLY A 208 -25.31 -2.41 -32.53
N ILE A 209 -25.63 -2.88 -31.32
CA ILE A 209 -24.96 -4.05 -30.70
C ILE A 209 -25.86 -5.29 -30.78
N ILE A 210 -25.38 -6.32 -31.49
CA ILE A 210 -26.08 -7.59 -31.65
C ILE A 210 -25.37 -8.64 -30.80
N HIS A 211 -26.07 -9.15 -29.78
CA HIS A 211 -25.63 -10.26 -28.95
C HIS A 211 -26.19 -11.58 -29.50
N ARG A 212 -25.32 -12.58 -29.76
CA ARG A 212 -25.76 -13.90 -30.20
C ARG A 212 -25.16 -15.04 -29.38
N PRO A 213 -25.99 -16.02 -28.91
CA PRO A 213 -25.52 -17.21 -28.23
C PRO A 213 -24.64 -18.03 -29.17
N THR A 214 -23.39 -18.28 -28.79
CA THR A 214 -22.47 -19.08 -29.62
C THR A 214 -22.75 -20.58 -29.51
N GLY A 215 -23.41 -21.05 -28.45
CA GLY A 215 -23.68 -22.48 -28.19
C GLY A 215 -22.44 -23.35 -27.96
N VAL A 216 -21.23 -22.77 -28.07
CA VAL A 216 -19.94 -23.44 -27.92
C VAL A 216 -19.46 -23.28 -26.48
N LYS A 217 -19.18 -24.40 -25.80
CA LYS A 217 -18.58 -24.38 -24.45
C LYS A 217 -17.12 -23.92 -24.56
N PRO A 218 -16.65 -22.98 -23.70
CA PRO A 218 -15.28 -22.51 -23.77
C PRO A 218 -14.26 -23.64 -23.53
N PRO A 219 -13.12 -23.64 -24.24
CA PRO A 219 -12.05 -24.60 -24.06
C PRO A 219 -11.16 -24.31 -22.83
N LEU A 220 -11.56 -23.42 -21.92
CA LEU A 220 -10.77 -23.05 -20.74
C LEU A 220 -10.68 -24.18 -19.72
N HIS A 221 -9.46 -24.51 -19.31
CA HIS A 221 -9.21 -25.36 -18.15
C HIS A 221 -8.63 -24.54 -17.00
N ALA A 222 -9.04 -24.87 -15.77
CA ALA A 222 -8.61 -24.10 -14.61
C ALA A 222 -8.18 -24.99 -13.42
N LEU A 223 -7.12 -24.59 -12.73
CA LEU A 223 -6.73 -25.05 -11.41
C LEU A 223 -6.88 -23.90 -10.42
N ILE A 224 -7.77 -24.04 -9.44
CA ILE A 224 -8.09 -23.00 -8.46
C ILE A 224 -7.74 -23.51 -7.07
N ILE A 225 -6.86 -22.79 -6.37
CA ILE A 225 -6.34 -23.14 -5.06
C ILE A 225 -6.65 -22.00 -4.07
N GLY A 226 -7.29 -22.32 -2.94
CA GLY A 226 -7.59 -21.36 -1.88
C GLY A 226 -7.32 -21.96 -0.50
N ILE A 227 -6.48 -21.32 0.31
CA ILE A 227 -6.05 -21.88 1.60
C ILE A 227 -6.26 -20.84 2.71
N ASN A 228 -7.27 -21.08 3.56
CA ASN A 228 -7.49 -20.31 4.77
C ASN A 228 -6.83 -20.97 5.97
N LYS A 229 -6.98 -22.29 6.08
CA LYS A 229 -6.54 -23.06 7.24
C LYS A 229 -5.19 -23.68 6.98
N TYR A 230 -4.25 -23.49 7.89
CA TYR A 230 -2.91 -24.06 7.82
C TYR A 230 -2.63 -24.92 9.06
N LYS A 231 -1.87 -26.01 8.89
CA LYS A 231 -1.41 -26.83 10.03
C LYS A 231 -0.61 -26.03 11.07
N ILE A 232 0.08 -24.98 10.62
CA ILE A 232 0.94 -24.12 11.45
C ILE A 232 0.12 -23.15 12.34
N ASN A 233 -1.22 -23.32 12.40
CA ASN A 233 -2.16 -22.54 13.22
C ASN A 233 -2.14 -21.01 12.98
N HIS A 234 -1.66 -20.58 11.82
CA HIS A 234 -1.82 -19.23 11.29
C HIS A 234 -2.83 -19.29 10.14
N ASN A 235 -3.99 -18.66 10.30
CA ASN A 235 -5.10 -18.81 9.36
C ASN A 235 -5.48 -17.47 8.70
N LEU A 236 -5.75 -17.55 7.40
CA LEU A 236 -6.42 -16.51 6.62
C LEU A 236 -7.94 -16.69 6.70
N VAL A 237 -8.70 -15.67 6.35
CA VAL A 237 -10.17 -15.71 6.36
C VAL A 237 -10.76 -15.65 4.95
N ALA A 238 -10.04 -15.10 3.97
CA ALA A 238 -10.62 -14.78 2.67
C ALA A 238 -10.16 -15.65 1.49
N ALA A 239 -9.04 -16.36 1.57
CA ALA A 239 -8.46 -17.10 0.44
C ALA A 239 -9.40 -18.19 -0.13
N VAL A 240 -10.17 -18.87 0.73
CA VAL A 240 -11.19 -19.84 0.27
C VAL A 240 -12.38 -19.14 -0.38
N SER A 241 -12.84 -18.02 0.20
CA SER A 241 -13.93 -17.19 -0.37
C SER A 241 -13.55 -16.71 -1.77
N ASP A 242 -12.33 -16.23 -1.93
CA ASP A 242 -11.78 -15.78 -3.21
C ASP A 242 -11.74 -16.90 -4.24
N ALA A 243 -11.21 -18.08 -3.89
CA ALA A 243 -11.19 -19.25 -4.78
C ALA A 243 -12.60 -19.66 -5.24
N LEU A 244 -13.58 -19.63 -4.34
CA LEU A 244 -14.98 -19.92 -4.66
C LEU A 244 -15.60 -18.86 -5.56
N ASN A 245 -15.33 -17.58 -5.31
CA ASN A 245 -15.79 -16.47 -6.15
C ASN A 245 -15.20 -16.52 -7.55
N PHE A 246 -13.93 -16.92 -7.68
CA PHE A 246 -13.28 -17.13 -8.96
C PHE A 246 -13.86 -18.33 -9.71
N LYS A 247 -14.09 -19.47 -9.02
CA LYS A 247 -14.80 -20.62 -9.61
C LYS A 247 -16.17 -20.20 -10.12
N LYS A 248 -16.93 -19.45 -9.31
CA LYS A 248 -18.26 -18.96 -9.68
C LYS A 248 -18.19 -18.11 -10.94
N PHE A 249 -17.23 -17.20 -11.03
CA PHE A 249 -17.00 -16.41 -12.24
C PHE A 249 -16.80 -17.29 -13.48
N LEU A 250 -15.91 -18.28 -13.41
CA LEU A 250 -15.68 -19.18 -14.55
C LEU A 250 -16.93 -19.98 -14.94
N THR A 251 -17.68 -20.50 -13.97
CA THR A 251 -18.83 -21.38 -14.26
C THR A 251 -20.11 -20.63 -14.62
N VAL A 252 -20.34 -19.46 -14.02
CA VAL A 252 -21.60 -18.70 -14.15
C VAL A 252 -21.46 -17.63 -15.22
N ASP A 253 -20.39 -16.84 -15.16
CA ASP A 253 -20.21 -15.68 -16.04
C ASP A 253 -19.59 -16.14 -17.38
N LEU A 254 -18.61 -17.04 -17.34
CA LEU A 254 -17.94 -17.55 -18.54
C LEU A 254 -18.46 -18.89 -19.05
N LEU A 255 -19.39 -19.54 -18.36
CA LEU A 255 -19.96 -20.85 -18.72
C LEU A 255 -18.94 -21.97 -18.95
N VAL A 256 -17.77 -21.88 -18.29
CA VAL A 256 -16.74 -22.92 -18.33
C VAL A 256 -17.30 -24.19 -17.67
N PRO A 257 -17.28 -25.34 -18.36
CA PRO A 257 -17.80 -26.58 -17.80
C PRO A 257 -17.10 -26.96 -16.49
N GLU A 258 -17.87 -27.34 -15.48
CA GLU A 258 -17.31 -27.66 -14.16
C GLU A 258 -16.26 -28.79 -14.20
N LYS A 259 -16.41 -29.74 -15.13
CA LYS A 259 -15.42 -30.81 -15.38
C LYS A 259 -14.05 -30.31 -15.84
N GLN A 260 -13.94 -29.08 -16.35
CA GLN A 260 -12.70 -28.43 -16.77
C GLN A 260 -12.04 -27.65 -15.63
N ILE A 261 -12.65 -27.61 -14.44
CA ILE A 261 -12.17 -26.83 -13.28
C ILE A 261 -11.80 -27.77 -12.14
N LYS A 262 -10.52 -27.76 -11.75
CA LYS A 262 -10.03 -28.42 -10.54
C LYS A 262 -9.96 -27.41 -9.39
N LEU A 263 -10.81 -27.60 -8.38
CA LEU A 263 -10.80 -26.79 -7.16
C LEU A 263 -10.10 -27.55 -6.02
N ILE A 264 -9.17 -26.90 -5.31
CA ILE A 264 -8.43 -27.44 -4.16
C ILE A 264 -8.49 -26.43 -3.01
N LEU A 265 -9.10 -26.80 -1.88
CA LEU A 265 -9.31 -25.90 -0.74
C LEU A 265 -8.75 -26.48 0.55
N ASP A 266 -8.26 -25.61 1.44
CA ASP A 266 -7.84 -25.92 2.82
C ASP A 266 -7.10 -27.27 2.93
N GLU A 267 -7.65 -28.26 3.65
CA GLU A 267 -7.01 -29.55 3.94
C GLU A 267 -6.71 -30.40 2.69
N GLN A 268 -7.28 -30.06 1.53
CA GLN A 268 -6.96 -30.68 0.24
C GLN A 268 -5.73 -30.05 -0.41
N ALA A 269 -5.38 -28.81 -0.06
CA ALA A 269 -4.28 -28.03 -0.64
C ALA A 269 -2.92 -28.42 -0.06
N LYS A 270 -2.68 -29.73 0.01
CA LYS A 270 -1.40 -30.34 0.42
C LYS A 270 -0.34 -30.09 -0.65
N ARG A 271 0.93 -30.06 -0.25
CA ARG A 271 2.08 -29.90 -1.16
C ARG A 271 2.02 -30.88 -2.33
N SER A 272 1.82 -32.16 -2.02
CA SER A 272 1.71 -33.23 -3.01
C SER A 272 0.47 -33.09 -3.90
N GLY A 273 -0.64 -32.59 -3.35
CA GLY A 273 -1.87 -32.34 -4.08
C GLY A 273 -1.72 -31.22 -5.10
N ILE A 274 -1.09 -30.11 -4.72
CA ILE A 274 -0.82 -28.96 -5.60
C ILE A 274 0.12 -29.37 -6.74
N ILE A 275 1.26 -30.01 -6.42
CA ILE A 275 2.23 -30.47 -7.44
C ILE A 275 1.57 -31.46 -8.40
N LYS A 276 0.81 -32.43 -7.88
CA LYS A 276 0.11 -33.41 -8.72
C LYS A 276 -0.90 -32.73 -9.65
N ALA A 277 -1.65 -31.75 -9.17
CA ALA A 277 -2.63 -31.04 -9.98
C ALA A 277 -1.96 -30.26 -11.13
N LEU A 278 -0.81 -29.64 -10.89
CA LEU A 278 0.00 -28.99 -11.94
C LEU A 278 0.53 -30.01 -12.95
N GLN A 279 1.03 -31.16 -12.50
CA GLN A 279 1.47 -32.24 -13.38
C GLN A 279 0.32 -32.80 -14.24
N ASP A 280 -0.88 -32.93 -13.67
CA ASP A 280 -2.06 -33.43 -14.36
C ASP A 280 -2.51 -32.52 -15.52
N LEU A 281 -2.18 -31.22 -15.49
CA LEU A 281 -2.43 -30.29 -16.61
C LEU A 281 -1.53 -30.59 -17.83
N ALA A 282 -0.31 -31.07 -17.62
CA ALA A 282 0.62 -31.41 -18.69
C ALA A 282 0.34 -32.78 -19.33
N LYS A 283 -0.42 -33.66 -18.65
CA LYS A 283 -0.67 -35.02 -19.15
C LYS A 283 -1.44 -35.07 -20.47
N ASP A 284 -1.18 -36.13 -21.22
CA ASP A 284 -2.02 -36.53 -22.34
C ASP A 284 -3.40 -37.00 -21.86
N ASN A 285 -4.40 -36.90 -22.73
CA ASN A 285 -5.77 -37.40 -22.50
C ASN A 285 -6.54 -36.75 -21.34
N ASN A 286 -6.14 -35.54 -20.89
CA ASN A 286 -6.90 -34.75 -19.91
C ASN A 286 -7.97 -33.83 -20.54
N GLY A 287 -8.14 -33.89 -21.86
CA GLY A 287 -9.10 -33.09 -22.62
C GLY A 287 -8.59 -31.71 -23.05
N ILE A 288 -7.41 -31.29 -22.59
CA ILE A 288 -6.76 -30.03 -22.98
C ILE A 288 -6.03 -30.22 -24.30
N LYS A 289 -6.44 -29.46 -25.32
CA LYS A 289 -5.77 -29.40 -26.62
C LYS A 289 -4.62 -28.40 -26.59
N HIS A 290 -3.72 -28.53 -27.55
CA HIS A 290 -2.67 -27.52 -27.75
C HIS A 290 -3.30 -26.15 -28.04
N SER A 291 -2.78 -25.11 -27.39
CA SER A 291 -3.23 -23.73 -27.40
C SER A 291 -4.57 -23.44 -26.70
N ASP A 292 -5.22 -24.44 -26.09
CA ASP A 292 -6.36 -24.18 -25.20
C ASP A 292 -5.90 -23.33 -24.00
N PRO A 293 -6.73 -22.40 -23.51
CA PRO A 293 -6.34 -21.55 -22.39
C PRO A 293 -6.34 -22.33 -21.08
N ILE A 294 -5.29 -22.11 -20.28
CA ILE A 294 -5.09 -22.73 -18.97
C ILE A 294 -4.95 -21.63 -17.92
N LEU A 295 -5.83 -21.64 -16.92
CA LEU A 295 -5.80 -20.71 -15.79
C LEU A 295 -5.35 -21.42 -14.51
N ILE A 296 -4.34 -20.89 -13.83
CA ILE A 296 -3.92 -21.35 -12.51
C ILE A 296 -4.07 -20.20 -11.53
N TYR A 297 -5.01 -20.35 -10.60
CA TYR A 297 -5.35 -19.36 -9.58
C TYR A 297 -4.91 -19.86 -8.19
N TYR A 298 -4.21 -19.02 -7.45
CA TYR A 298 -3.77 -19.28 -6.07
C TYR A 298 -4.11 -18.11 -5.15
N ALA A 299 -4.79 -18.39 -4.05
CA ALA A 299 -4.93 -17.50 -2.91
C ALA A 299 -4.47 -18.19 -1.62
N GLY A 300 -3.60 -17.54 -0.86
CA GLY A 300 -3.02 -18.09 0.36
C GLY A 300 -1.76 -17.34 0.77
N PHE A 301 -0.99 -17.89 1.71
CA PHE A 301 0.30 -17.35 2.12
C PHE A 301 1.39 -17.58 1.08
N GLY A 302 2.12 -16.50 0.73
CA GLY A 302 3.46 -16.60 0.18
C GLY A 302 4.52 -16.48 1.28
N SER A 303 5.77 -16.76 0.96
CA SER A 303 6.91 -16.52 1.84
C SER A 303 8.22 -16.41 1.07
N GLU A 304 9.24 -15.91 1.74
CA GLU A 304 10.61 -15.81 1.27
C GLU A 304 11.52 -16.56 2.24
N LEU A 305 12.18 -17.60 1.74
CA LEU A 305 13.09 -18.46 2.50
C LEU A 305 14.53 -18.20 2.10
N ASP A 306 15.46 -18.53 2.98
CA ASP A 306 16.89 -18.43 2.67
C ASP A 306 17.28 -19.52 1.65
N SER A 307 18.14 -19.16 0.69
CA SER A 307 18.69 -20.12 -0.28
C SER A 307 19.52 -21.20 0.42
N PRO A 308 19.50 -22.45 -0.04
CA PRO A 308 20.29 -23.51 0.55
C PRO A 308 21.81 -23.27 0.34
N SER A 309 22.62 -23.72 1.30
CA SER A 309 24.05 -23.38 1.42
C SER A 309 24.95 -23.86 0.27
N ASP A 310 24.46 -24.76 -0.58
CA ASP A 310 25.16 -25.32 -1.74
C ASP A 310 25.27 -24.34 -2.94
N LEU A 311 24.77 -23.10 -2.81
CA LEU A 311 24.75 -22.11 -3.89
C LEU A 311 25.35 -20.76 -3.46
N ALA A 312 26.68 -20.68 -3.43
CA ALA A 312 27.42 -19.46 -3.05
C ALA A 312 27.42 -18.34 -4.11
N SER A 313 26.62 -18.45 -5.18
CA SER A 313 26.67 -17.51 -6.31
C SER A 313 25.27 -17.21 -6.85
N ASN A 314 24.67 -16.13 -6.31
CA ASN A 314 23.82 -15.13 -7.00
C ASN A 314 22.42 -14.84 -6.43
N ALA A 315 21.83 -15.65 -5.54
CA ALA A 315 20.51 -15.34 -4.95
C ALA A 315 20.47 -15.57 -3.42
N SER A 316 20.17 -14.51 -2.65
CA SER A 316 20.10 -14.54 -1.19
C SER A 316 18.80 -15.16 -0.63
N SER A 317 17.78 -15.37 -1.46
CA SER A 317 16.48 -15.87 -1.03
C SER A 317 15.67 -16.56 -2.15
N VAL A 318 14.71 -17.39 -1.74
CA VAL A 318 13.81 -18.19 -2.59
C VAL A 318 12.36 -17.84 -2.26
N ARG A 319 11.57 -17.49 -3.28
CA ARG A 319 10.14 -17.19 -3.14
C ARG A 319 9.32 -18.46 -3.23
N CYS A 320 8.36 -18.61 -2.32
CA CYS A 320 7.55 -19.82 -2.20
C CYS A 320 6.07 -19.49 -1.99
N ILE A 321 5.19 -20.34 -2.52
CA ILE A 321 3.83 -20.46 -1.96
C ILE A 321 3.84 -21.45 -0.80
N VAL A 322 2.93 -21.27 0.16
CA VAL A 322 2.80 -22.13 1.33
C VAL A 322 1.59 -23.05 1.15
N PRO A 323 1.80 -24.37 0.98
CA PRO A 323 0.74 -25.38 1.07
C PRO A 323 0.13 -25.50 2.47
N GLN A 324 -1.04 -26.13 2.56
CA GLN A 324 -1.76 -26.29 3.83
C GLN A 324 -1.01 -27.16 4.85
N ASP A 325 -0.32 -28.19 4.38
CA ASP A 325 0.31 -29.23 5.19
C ASP A 325 1.78 -28.99 5.48
N VAL A 326 2.30 -27.79 5.16
CA VAL A 326 3.65 -27.38 5.55
C VAL A 326 3.81 -27.56 7.05
N SER A 327 4.90 -28.23 7.43
CA SER A 327 5.14 -28.66 8.79
C SER A 327 6.61 -29.01 8.92
N GLU A 328 7.27 -28.42 9.91
CA GLU A 328 8.64 -28.78 10.26
C GLU A 328 8.72 -30.22 10.78
N LEU A 329 7.72 -30.64 11.57
CA LEU A 329 7.64 -32.01 12.12
C LEU A 329 7.48 -33.07 11.03
N ASP A 330 6.64 -32.80 10.03
CA ASP A 330 6.38 -33.72 8.92
C ASP A 330 7.39 -33.54 7.77
N GLN A 331 8.35 -32.62 7.91
CA GLN A 331 9.34 -32.22 6.88
C GLN A 331 8.71 -31.83 5.53
N VAL A 332 7.50 -31.26 5.55
CA VAL A 332 6.80 -30.80 4.35
C VAL A 332 7.23 -29.37 4.05
N LEU A 333 7.99 -29.20 2.98
CA LEU A 333 8.54 -27.91 2.55
C LEU A 333 7.51 -27.06 1.78
N PRO A 334 7.62 -25.72 1.82
CA PRO A 334 6.95 -24.83 0.87
C PRO A 334 7.29 -25.18 -0.59
N ILE A 335 6.52 -24.65 -1.55
CA ILE A 335 6.76 -24.87 -2.99
C ILE A 335 7.43 -23.62 -3.56
N PRO A 336 8.71 -23.72 -3.98
CA PRO A 336 9.41 -22.61 -4.63
C PRO A 336 8.80 -22.19 -5.96
N ASP A 337 8.97 -20.93 -6.32
CA ASP A 337 8.57 -20.36 -7.60
C ASP A 337 9.25 -21.07 -8.78
N PHE A 338 10.52 -21.46 -8.67
CA PHE A 338 11.21 -22.26 -9.69
C PHE A 338 10.62 -23.67 -9.85
N THR A 339 10.09 -24.29 -8.80
CA THR A 339 9.39 -25.59 -8.92
C THR A 339 8.10 -25.40 -9.70
N ILE A 340 7.35 -24.34 -9.41
CA ILE A 340 6.14 -24.00 -10.18
C ILE A 340 6.50 -23.69 -11.63
N GLY A 341 7.57 -22.93 -11.87
CA GLY A 341 8.02 -22.58 -13.21
C GLY A 341 8.54 -23.77 -14.02
N ALA A 342 9.15 -24.77 -13.38
CA ALA A 342 9.48 -26.05 -14.01
C ALA A 342 8.21 -26.76 -14.51
N LEU A 343 7.19 -26.84 -13.64
CA LEU A 343 5.90 -27.46 -13.96
C LEU A 343 5.15 -26.69 -15.06
N VAL A 344 5.11 -25.36 -14.98
CA VAL A 344 4.47 -24.49 -15.98
C VAL A 344 5.18 -24.59 -17.33
N ARG A 345 6.51 -24.67 -17.35
CA ARG A 345 7.27 -24.91 -18.59
C ARG A 345 6.91 -26.25 -19.23
N LYS A 346 6.74 -27.30 -18.44
CA LYS A 346 6.27 -28.60 -18.95
C LYS A 346 4.85 -28.52 -19.50
N ILE A 347 3.94 -27.82 -18.84
CA ILE A 347 2.60 -27.54 -19.39
C ILE A 347 2.71 -26.80 -20.72
N ALA A 348 3.60 -25.79 -20.80
CA ALA A 348 3.77 -24.99 -22.02
C ALA A 348 4.35 -25.80 -23.19
N GLN A 349 5.24 -26.76 -22.92
CA GLN A 349 5.79 -27.67 -23.92
C GLN A 349 4.71 -28.59 -24.50
N GLU A 350 3.81 -29.10 -23.66
CA GLU A 350 2.78 -30.06 -24.09
C GLU A 350 1.52 -29.38 -24.64
N LYS A 351 1.14 -28.22 -24.09
CA LYS A 351 -0.16 -27.56 -24.35
C LYS A 351 -0.02 -26.17 -24.97
N GLY A 352 1.18 -25.66 -25.17
CA GLY A 352 1.42 -24.30 -25.63
C GLY A 352 1.38 -23.26 -24.50
N ASN A 353 1.74 -22.02 -24.83
CA ASN A 353 1.97 -20.95 -23.85
C ASN A 353 0.71 -20.13 -23.46
N ASN A 354 -0.50 -20.64 -23.73
CA ASN A 354 -1.75 -19.98 -23.32
C ASN A 354 -2.07 -20.22 -21.84
N ILE A 355 -1.08 -19.96 -20.99
CA ILE A 355 -1.12 -20.20 -19.55
C ILE A 355 -1.18 -18.85 -18.82
N THR A 356 -2.13 -18.71 -17.91
CA THR A 356 -2.31 -17.55 -17.03
C THR A 356 -2.14 -17.98 -15.58
N LEU A 357 -1.22 -17.36 -14.86
CA LEU A 357 -1.06 -17.52 -13.42
C LEU A 357 -1.65 -16.30 -12.70
N ILE A 358 -2.51 -16.50 -11.70
CA ILE A 358 -3.09 -15.40 -10.89
C ILE A 358 -2.84 -15.71 -9.41
N PHE A 359 -1.93 -14.98 -8.79
CA PHE A 359 -1.46 -15.24 -7.43
C PHE A 359 -1.84 -14.09 -6.50
N ASP A 360 -2.85 -14.33 -5.65
CA ASP A 360 -3.27 -13.43 -4.58
C ASP A 360 -2.56 -13.77 -3.26
N CYS A 361 -1.25 -13.50 -3.25
CA CYS A 361 -0.34 -13.66 -2.13
C CYS A 361 0.81 -12.64 -2.20
N CYS A 362 1.66 -12.62 -1.17
CA CYS A 362 2.88 -11.82 -1.16
C CYS A 362 4.03 -12.58 -0.51
N TYR A 363 5.26 -12.22 -0.85
CA TYR A 363 6.46 -12.96 -0.45
C TYR A 363 7.30 -12.22 0.59
N PHE A 364 7.29 -10.89 0.56
CA PHE A 364 8.18 -10.08 1.38
C PHE A 364 7.56 -9.77 2.75
N ALA A 365 8.22 -10.28 3.80
CA ALA A 365 7.82 -10.04 5.18
C ALA A 365 8.47 -8.80 5.83
N GLY A 366 9.58 -8.31 5.25
CA GLY A 366 10.52 -7.39 5.90
C GLY A 366 10.02 -5.96 6.15
N GLY A 367 8.81 -5.61 5.73
CA GLY A 367 8.19 -4.31 6.01
C GLY A 367 7.44 -4.24 7.35
N PHE A 368 7.27 -5.35 8.08
CA PHE A 368 6.43 -5.41 9.27
C PHE A 368 7.30 -5.73 10.51
N GLN A 369 7.64 -4.70 11.31
CA GLN A 369 8.39 -4.85 12.58
C GLN A 369 7.57 -5.67 13.60
N ASP A 370 8.17 -6.74 14.15
CA ASP A 370 7.76 -7.69 15.21
C ASP A 370 6.32 -8.27 15.27
N LYS A 371 5.31 -7.65 14.64
CA LYS A 371 3.94 -8.17 14.52
C LYS A 371 3.45 -8.05 13.08
N MET A 372 3.38 -9.20 12.41
CA MET A 372 2.67 -9.34 11.14
C MET A 372 1.19 -9.02 11.33
N PRO A 373 0.61 -8.06 10.59
CA PRO A 373 -0.82 -7.83 10.62
C PRO A 373 -1.54 -9.10 10.15
N PRO A 374 -2.64 -9.49 10.81
CA PRO A 374 -3.28 -10.79 10.57
C PRO A 374 -4.07 -10.82 9.25
N ASP A 375 -4.18 -9.69 8.57
CA ASP A 375 -4.76 -9.49 7.25
C ASP A 375 -3.75 -9.58 6.10
N VAL A 376 -2.46 -9.80 6.36
CA VAL A 376 -1.45 -9.93 5.30
C VAL A 376 -1.30 -11.37 4.84
N ARG A 377 -1.20 -11.58 3.53
CA ARG A 377 -0.98 -12.89 2.88
C ARG A 377 0.49 -13.26 2.75
N VAL A 378 1.27 -13.08 3.82
CA VAL A 378 2.65 -13.56 3.94
C VAL A 378 2.83 -14.39 5.21
N MET A 379 3.56 -15.49 5.11
CA MET A 379 4.01 -16.27 6.26
C MET A 379 5.46 -15.93 6.58
N ASN A 380 5.75 -15.64 7.84
CA ASN A 380 7.12 -15.37 8.27
C ASN A 380 7.97 -16.66 8.18
N LYS A 381 9.18 -16.57 7.61
CA LYS A 381 10.09 -17.70 7.45
C LYS A 381 10.41 -18.46 8.74
N LYS A 382 10.32 -17.81 9.90
CA LYS A 382 10.50 -18.45 11.23
C LYS A 382 9.49 -19.56 11.53
N HIS A 383 8.35 -19.59 10.82
CA HIS A 383 7.31 -20.60 10.97
C HIS A 383 7.39 -21.71 9.91
N LEU A 384 8.40 -21.66 9.05
CA LEU A 384 8.54 -22.53 7.89
C LEU A 384 9.84 -23.34 7.99
N PRO A 385 9.86 -24.59 7.50
CA PRO A 385 11.09 -25.37 7.44
C PRO A 385 12.08 -24.78 6.43
N SER A 386 13.36 -24.72 6.82
CA SER A 386 14.46 -24.23 5.98
C SER A 386 14.84 -25.21 4.87
N PHE A 387 15.32 -24.70 3.73
CA PHE A 387 15.89 -25.55 2.67
C PHE A 387 17.30 -26.02 3.03
N GLN A 388 17.48 -27.34 3.12
CA GLN A 388 18.80 -27.98 3.27
C GLN A 388 19.49 -28.18 1.91
N ALA A 389 18.70 -28.37 0.86
CA ALA A 389 19.11 -28.48 -0.54
C ALA A 389 17.92 -28.07 -1.43
N TYR A 390 18.15 -27.85 -2.73
CA TYR A 390 17.07 -27.59 -3.68
C TYR A 390 16.01 -28.71 -3.65
N PRO A 391 14.74 -28.39 -3.34
CA PRO A 391 13.66 -29.36 -3.44
C PRO A 391 13.37 -29.67 -4.91
N ASP A 392 12.70 -30.80 -5.16
CA ASP A 392 12.14 -31.16 -6.46
C ASP A 392 13.15 -31.21 -7.64
N ARG A 393 14.44 -31.50 -7.38
CA ARG A 393 15.50 -31.57 -8.41
C ARG A 393 15.11 -32.38 -9.65
N LEU A 394 14.40 -33.50 -9.47
CA LEU A 394 13.95 -34.34 -10.58
C LEU A 394 12.95 -33.62 -11.49
N LEU A 395 12.06 -32.79 -10.95
CA LEU A 395 11.11 -32.00 -11.74
C LEU A 395 11.83 -30.88 -12.50
N ILE A 396 12.82 -30.25 -11.86
CA ILE A 396 13.64 -29.19 -12.45
C ILE A 396 14.46 -29.72 -13.62
N GLN A 397 15.10 -30.88 -13.44
CA GLN A 397 15.91 -31.52 -14.47
C GLN A 397 15.07 -32.00 -15.66
N ASP A 398 13.88 -32.55 -15.39
CA ASP A 398 12.92 -32.96 -16.42
C ASP A 398 12.42 -31.78 -17.27
N ALA A 399 12.28 -30.58 -16.69
CA ALA A 399 11.89 -29.38 -17.41
C ALA A 399 13.01 -28.75 -18.26
N LEU A 400 14.28 -29.11 -18.03
CA LEU A 400 15.46 -28.60 -18.73
C LEU A 400 16.32 -29.76 -19.30
N PRO A 401 15.79 -30.56 -20.23
CA PRO A 401 16.52 -31.69 -20.80
C PRO A 401 17.77 -31.20 -21.57
N GLY A 402 18.93 -31.76 -21.24
CA GLY A 402 20.21 -31.48 -21.92
C GLY A 402 21.10 -30.42 -21.26
N VAL A 403 20.75 -29.94 -20.05
CA VAL A 403 21.61 -29.05 -19.25
C VAL A 403 22.20 -29.82 -18.07
N ASP A 404 23.52 -30.01 -18.05
CA ASP A 404 24.22 -30.80 -17.01
C ASP A 404 24.11 -30.19 -15.60
N ILE A 405 24.00 -28.86 -15.50
CA ILE A 405 23.78 -28.13 -14.25
C ILE A 405 22.70 -27.06 -14.51
N ALA A 406 21.44 -27.42 -14.28
CA ALA A 406 20.33 -26.48 -14.38
C ALA A 406 20.36 -25.54 -13.16
N ASP A 407 20.62 -24.25 -13.39
CA ASP A 407 20.36 -23.21 -12.40
C ASP A 407 18.83 -23.09 -12.20
N PRO A 408 18.28 -23.48 -11.03
CA PRO A 408 16.84 -23.45 -10.81
C PRO A 408 16.27 -22.02 -10.89
N PHE A 409 17.07 -20.98 -10.63
CA PHE A 409 16.61 -19.60 -10.69
C PHE A 409 16.28 -19.15 -12.13
N SER A 410 16.78 -19.86 -13.15
CA SER A 410 16.37 -19.67 -14.56
C SER A 410 14.93 -20.10 -14.85
N LEU A 411 14.27 -20.76 -13.91
CA LEU A 411 12.87 -21.21 -14.00
C LEU A 411 11.91 -20.34 -13.18
N GLY A 412 12.35 -19.24 -12.58
CA GLY A 412 11.48 -18.35 -11.81
C GLY A 412 10.26 -17.85 -12.60
N LEU A 413 9.14 -17.62 -11.90
CA LEU A 413 7.89 -17.15 -12.50
C LEU A 413 7.96 -15.67 -12.96
N SER A 414 8.84 -14.90 -12.32
CA SER A 414 8.97 -13.44 -12.46
C SER A 414 10.33 -13.07 -13.09
N LEU A 415 10.65 -13.73 -14.21
CA LEU A 415 11.87 -13.46 -14.97
C LEU A 415 11.58 -12.56 -16.19
N PRO A 416 12.54 -11.74 -16.62
CA PRO A 416 12.45 -11.04 -17.90
C PRO A 416 12.25 -12.03 -19.06
N ASP A 417 11.44 -11.66 -20.05
CA ASP A 417 11.24 -12.40 -21.30
C ASP A 417 10.64 -13.82 -21.19
N VAL A 418 10.04 -14.19 -20.04
CA VAL A 418 9.33 -15.46 -19.90
C VAL A 418 8.20 -15.57 -20.93
N ASP A 419 8.28 -16.58 -21.79
CA ASP A 419 7.35 -16.82 -22.90
C ASP A 419 6.38 -17.98 -22.64
N THR A 420 6.50 -18.66 -21.49
CA THR A 420 5.67 -19.83 -21.14
C THR A 420 4.29 -19.44 -20.62
N HIS A 421 4.17 -18.29 -19.95
CA HIS A 421 2.94 -17.86 -19.28
C HIS A 421 2.86 -16.33 -19.13
N VAL A 422 1.67 -15.86 -18.72
CA VAL A 422 1.47 -14.52 -18.18
C VAL A 422 1.16 -14.63 -16.69
N LEU A 423 1.85 -13.86 -15.85
CA LEU A 423 1.67 -13.82 -14.40
C LEU A 423 0.94 -12.54 -13.98
N LEU A 424 -0.16 -12.67 -13.25
CA LEU A 424 -0.84 -11.61 -12.51
C LEU A 424 -0.58 -11.81 -11.01
N ALA A 425 0.25 -10.96 -10.41
CA ALA A 425 0.54 -10.98 -8.99
C ALA A 425 -0.24 -9.88 -8.25
N ALA A 426 -0.73 -10.17 -7.05
CA ALA A 426 -1.51 -9.21 -6.26
C ALA A 426 -0.75 -7.96 -5.80
N CYS A 427 0.58 -7.99 -5.77
CA CYS A 427 1.43 -6.90 -5.29
C CYS A 427 2.84 -6.97 -5.88
N GLY A 428 3.58 -5.86 -5.79
CA GLY A 428 5.00 -5.80 -6.14
C GLY A 428 5.93 -6.56 -5.17
N HIS A 429 7.20 -6.67 -5.53
CA HIS A 429 8.18 -7.51 -4.82
C HIS A 429 8.48 -7.10 -3.38
N ARG A 430 8.26 -5.83 -3.04
CA ARG A 430 8.43 -5.28 -1.68
C ARG A 430 7.12 -4.82 -1.06
N GLU A 431 6.01 -5.21 -1.68
CA GLU A 431 4.67 -4.87 -1.25
C GLU A 431 4.00 -6.10 -0.62
N ALA A 432 2.83 -5.87 -0.05
CA ALA A 432 2.06 -6.89 0.62
C ALA A 432 0.67 -7.02 -0.01
N ALA A 433 0.15 -8.24 -0.01
CA ALA A 433 -1.22 -8.55 -0.40
C ALA A 433 -2.09 -8.71 0.85
N PHE A 434 -3.26 -8.08 0.87
CA PHE A 434 -4.13 -8.01 2.04
C PHE A 434 -5.48 -8.71 1.85
N GLU A 435 -6.07 -9.19 2.94
CA GLU A 435 -7.46 -9.65 3.04
C GLU A 435 -8.34 -8.70 3.86
N ASN A 436 -9.55 -8.47 3.37
CA ASN A 436 -10.59 -7.85 4.18
C ASN A 436 -11.12 -8.89 5.18
N ARG A 437 -11.00 -8.57 6.47
CA ARG A 437 -11.45 -9.44 7.58
C ARG A 437 -12.76 -8.96 8.22
N ASN A 438 -13.43 -7.97 7.65
CA ASN A 438 -14.65 -7.41 8.20
C ASN A 438 -15.80 -8.41 8.12
N SER A 439 -16.67 -8.39 9.13
CA SER A 439 -17.82 -9.30 9.25
C SER A 439 -18.87 -9.15 8.15
N LEU A 440 -18.82 -8.05 7.36
CA LEU A 440 -19.72 -7.78 6.24
C LEU A 440 -19.23 -8.39 4.90
N GLY A 441 -18.00 -8.92 4.84
CA GLY A 441 -17.47 -9.58 3.65
C GLY A 441 -15.99 -9.94 3.77
N GLN A 442 -15.66 -11.22 3.55
CA GLN A 442 -14.30 -11.74 3.55
C GLN A 442 -13.82 -11.94 2.11
N TYR A 443 -12.82 -11.17 1.68
CA TYR A 443 -12.24 -11.23 0.34
C TYR A 443 -10.80 -10.70 0.32
N GLY A 444 -9.98 -11.19 -0.61
CA GLY A 444 -8.71 -10.58 -0.97
C GLY A 444 -8.95 -9.30 -1.76
N TYR A 445 -8.24 -8.22 -1.43
CA TYR A 445 -8.46 -6.94 -2.11
C TYR A 445 -8.17 -7.01 -3.61
N PHE A 446 -7.12 -7.74 -4.00
CA PHE A 446 -6.80 -7.96 -5.41
C PHE A 446 -7.86 -8.81 -6.10
N THR A 447 -8.21 -9.96 -5.53
CA THR A 447 -9.21 -10.85 -6.15
C THR A 447 -10.57 -10.18 -6.32
N MET A 448 -11.04 -9.44 -5.32
CA MET A 448 -12.32 -8.73 -5.40
C MET A 448 -12.30 -7.71 -6.54
N ALA A 449 -11.30 -6.83 -6.57
CA ALA A 449 -11.19 -5.81 -7.61
C ALA A 449 -11.02 -6.42 -9.01
N LEU A 450 -10.25 -7.49 -9.12
CA LEU A 450 -10.07 -8.23 -10.37
C LEU A 450 -11.39 -8.83 -10.87
N LEU A 451 -12.15 -9.49 -10.00
CA LEU A 451 -13.42 -10.09 -10.38
C LEU A 451 -14.50 -9.04 -10.68
N GLU A 452 -14.52 -7.91 -9.97
CA GLU A 452 -15.41 -6.78 -10.29
C GLU A 452 -15.10 -6.22 -11.68
N LEU A 453 -13.81 -5.98 -11.98
CA LEU A 453 -13.38 -5.50 -13.29
C LEU A 453 -13.74 -6.49 -14.40
N LEU A 454 -13.40 -7.78 -14.23
CA LEU A 454 -13.69 -8.83 -15.20
C LEU A 454 -15.19 -9.03 -15.47
N ARG A 455 -16.06 -8.72 -14.50
CA ARG A 455 -17.52 -8.74 -14.69
C ARG A 455 -18.08 -7.47 -15.30
N SER A 456 -17.37 -6.35 -15.15
CA SER A 456 -17.77 -5.06 -15.71
C SER A 456 -17.31 -4.84 -17.16
N THR A 457 -16.44 -5.70 -17.68
CA THR A 457 -15.80 -5.53 -18.99
C THR A 457 -15.83 -6.83 -19.81
N GLU A 458 -15.91 -6.72 -21.13
CA GLU A 458 -15.86 -7.87 -22.02
C GLU A 458 -14.44 -8.49 -22.06
N ILE A 459 -14.26 -9.67 -21.45
CA ILE A 459 -12.95 -10.34 -21.32
C ILE A 459 -12.23 -10.62 -22.64
N HIS A 460 -12.98 -10.85 -23.72
CA HIS A 460 -12.45 -11.28 -25.01
C HIS A 460 -11.81 -10.15 -25.83
N ALA A 461 -11.85 -8.94 -25.28
CA ALA A 461 -11.19 -7.79 -25.86
C ALA A 461 -10.06 -7.27 -24.97
N LEU A 462 -9.99 -7.66 -23.68
CA LEU A 462 -8.96 -7.21 -22.75
C LEU A 462 -7.64 -7.91 -23.03
N THR A 463 -6.55 -7.16 -23.14
CA THR A 463 -5.19 -7.71 -22.98
C THR A 463 -4.85 -7.81 -21.49
N PHE A 464 -3.91 -8.68 -21.11
CA PHE A 464 -3.48 -8.77 -19.71
C PHE A 464 -2.92 -7.45 -19.17
N LYS A 465 -2.19 -6.72 -20.03
CA LYS A 465 -1.71 -5.37 -19.75
C LYS A 465 -2.85 -4.39 -19.50
N SER A 466 -3.82 -4.33 -20.40
CA SER A 466 -4.98 -3.44 -20.24
C SER A 466 -5.80 -3.78 -19.01
N LEU A 467 -5.93 -5.07 -18.66
CA LEU A 467 -6.63 -5.52 -17.47
C LEU A 467 -5.99 -4.97 -16.19
N ILE A 468 -4.67 -5.14 -16.02
CA ILE A 468 -3.98 -4.65 -14.82
C ILE A 468 -3.94 -3.12 -14.78
N GLN A 469 -3.78 -2.44 -15.91
CA GLN A 469 -3.85 -0.97 -15.97
C GLN A 469 -5.24 -0.41 -15.65
N ARG A 470 -6.30 -1.20 -15.85
CA ARG A 470 -7.68 -0.83 -15.52
C ARG A 470 -8.09 -1.16 -14.09
N LEU A 471 -7.26 -1.88 -13.32
CA LEU A 471 -7.57 -2.13 -11.91
C LEU A 471 -7.61 -0.81 -11.14
N PRO A 472 -8.65 -0.58 -10.31
CA PRO A 472 -8.65 0.55 -9.41
C PRO A 472 -7.53 0.39 -8.37
N ALA A 473 -7.11 1.49 -7.76
CA ALA A 473 -6.20 1.42 -6.63
C ALA A 473 -6.83 0.62 -5.48
N LEU A 474 -6.12 -0.40 -4.97
CA LEU A 474 -6.68 -1.41 -4.06
C LEU A 474 -6.70 -0.96 -2.60
N LYS A 475 -7.83 -0.43 -2.10
CA LYS A 475 -8.05 0.19 -0.76
C LYS A 475 -7.60 -0.63 0.48
N THR A 476 -6.29 -0.71 0.69
CA THR A 476 -5.58 -1.47 1.73
C THR A 476 -4.81 -0.57 2.68
N SER A 477 -4.29 -1.13 3.78
CA SER A 477 -3.57 -0.41 4.82
C SER A 477 -2.21 0.13 4.37
N ARG A 478 -1.57 -0.49 3.38
CA ARG A 478 -0.31 -0.07 2.72
C ARG A 478 -0.43 -0.18 1.21
N ALA A 479 0.60 0.21 0.47
CA ALA A 479 0.62 0.05 -0.99
C ALA A 479 0.47 -1.42 -1.40
N GLN A 480 -0.51 -1.69 -2.26
CA GLN A 480 -0.72 -2.97 -2.92
C GLN A 480 -0.98 -2.68 -4.41
N ASN A 481 0.05 -2.83 -5.24
CA ASN A 481 0.01 -2.57 -6.67
C ASN A 481 0.15 -3.89 -7.43
N PRO A 482 -0.93 -4.39 -8.05
CA PRO A 482 -0.88 -5.60 -8.85
C PRO A 482 0.14 -5.50 -9.98
N VAL A 483 0.82 -6.60 -10.27
CA VAL A 483 1.85 -6.68 -11.32
C VAL A 483 1.40 -7.65 -12.40
N CYS A 484 1.68 -7.30 -13.65
CA CYS A 484 1.52 -8.17 -14.83
C CYS A 484 2.92 -8.44 -15.41
N GLU A 485 3.29 -9.71 -15.59
CA GLU A 485 4.62 -10.09 -16.10
C GLU A 485 4.52 -11.19 -17.14
N GLY A 486 5.50 -11.23 -18.06
CA GLY A 486 5.60 -12.20 -19.16
C GLY A 486 5.73 -11.51 -20.53
N LYS A 487 6.18 -12.27 -21.53
CA LYS A 487 6.35 -11.80 -22.91
C LYS A 487 5.01 -11.58 -23.63
N HIS A 488 3.95 -12.22 -23.14
CA HIS A 488 2.62 -12.21 -23.76
C HIS A 488 1.62 -11.30 -23.02
N VAL A 489 2.08 -10.26 -22.32
CA VAL A 489 1.19 -9.34 -21.58
C VAL A 489 0.27 -8.53 -22.49
N ASP A 490 0.66 -8.28 -23.74
CA ASP A 490 -0.18 -7.63 -24.76
C ASP A 490 -1.16 -8.62 -25.45
N ARG A 491 -1.12 -9.90 -25.07
CA ARG A 491 -2.07 -10.91 -25.57
C ARG A 491 -3.45 -10.70 -24.97
N ILE A 492 -4.48 -10.94 -25.77
CA ILE A 492 -5.87 -10.94 -25.31
C ILE A 492 -6.05 -12.06 -24.27
N LEU A 493 -6.84 -11.79 -23.22
CA LEU A 493 -7.19 -12.77 -22.19
C LEU A 493 -7.69 -14.06 -22.85
N PHE A 494 -7.01 -15.16 -22.53
CA PHE A 494 -7.32 -16.49 -23.03
C PHE A 494 -7.39 -16.59 -24.57
N ASP A 495 -6.64 -15.76 -25.31
CA ASP A 495 -6.65 -15.67 -26.77
C ASP A 495 -8.05 -15.46 -27.39
N ALA A 496 -8.95 -14.79 -26.65
CA ALA A 496 -10.36 -14.63 -27.02
C ALA A 496 -11.10 -15.97 -27.26
N GLN A 497 -10.54 -17.09 -26.82
CA GLN A 497 -11.14 -18.42 -26.94
C GLN A 497 -12.24 -18.63 -25.89
N VAL A 498 -12.17 -17.88 -24.78
CA VAL A 498 -13.21 -17.84 -23.76
C VAL A 498 -14.16 -16.71 -24.11
N LYS A 499 -15.15 -17.04 -24.93
CA LYS A 499 -16.22 -16.12 -25.28
C LYS A 499 -17.24 -16.11 -24.14
N TYR A 500 -17.79 -14.93 -23.84
CA TYR A 500 -19.09 -14.88 -23.19
C TYR A 500 -20.09 -15.70 -24.05
N PRO A 501 -21.16 -16.26 -23.45
CA PRO A 501 -22.25 -16.86 -24.23
C PRO A 501 -22.66 -16.01 -25.43
N ASP A 502 -22.59 -14.68 -25.31
CA ASP A 502 -22.87 -13.72 -26.37
C ASP A 502 -21.59 -13.10 -26.98
N THR A 503 -21.45 -13.18 -28.30
CA THR A 503 -20.53 -12.31 -29.07
C THR A 503 -21.25 -11.05 -29.49
N SER A 504 -20.68 -9.88 -29.14
CA SER A 504 -21.18 -8.55 -29.51
C SER A 504 -20.65 -8.15 -30.89
N PHE A 505 -21.53 -7.96 -31.86
CA PHE A 505 -21.21 -7.35 -33.15
C PHE A 505 -21.75 -5.93 -33.21
N ILE A 506 -20.95 -5.01 -33.77
CA ILE A 506 -21.33 -3.61 -33.93
C ILE A 506 -21.63 -3.36 -35.41
N ALA A 507 -22.84 -2.89 -35.72
CA ALA A 507 -23.19 -2.53 -37.09
C ALA A 507 -22.28 -1.40 -37.61
N ILE A 508 -21.83 -1.51 -38.85
CA ILE A 508 -21.04 -0.49 -39.55
C ILE A 508 -21.91 0.13 -40.65
N LYS A 509 -21.96 1.46 -40.70
CA LYS A 509 -22.68 2.20 -41.74
C LYS A 509 -21.75 3.13 -42.54
N PRO A 510 -21.86 3.15 -43.87
CA PRO A 510 -21.18 4.14 -44.68
C PRO A 510 -21.80 5.54 -44.50
N LYS A 511 -20.96 6.58 -44.51
CA LYS A 511 -21.31 8.01 -44.56
C LYS A 511 -20.49 8.69 -45.65
N GLN A 512 -20.66 10.02 -45.84
CA GLN A 512 -20.02 10.77 -46.92
C GLN A 512 -18.47 10.75 -46.86
N ASP A 513 -17.92 10.55 -45.67
CA ASP A 513 -16.51 10.68 -45.32
C ASP A 513 -15.85 9.36 -44.86
N GLY A 514 -16.60 8.25 -44.81
CA GLY A 514 -16.04 6.94 -44.49
C GLY A 514 -17.04 5.97 -43.86
N PHE A 515 -16.51 4.97 -43.16
CA PHE A 515 -17.29 3.94 -42.47
C PHE A 515 -17.30 4.17 -40.97
N TYR A 516 -18.49 4.06 -40.37
CA TYR A 516 -18.70 4.33 -38.95
C TYR A 516 -19.28 3.11 -38.24
N LEU A 517 -18.67 2.74 -37.12
CA LEU A 517 -19.27 1.86 -36.13
C LEU A 517 -20.42 2.61 -35.45
N GLU A 518 -21.57 1.96 -35.28
CA GLU A 518 -22.74 2.49 -34.56
C GLU A 518 -22.58 2.38 -33.03
N ALA A 519 -21.34 2.56 -32.56
CA ALA A 519 -20.94 2.60 -31.16
C ALA A 519 -19.72 3.53 -31.02
N GLY A 520 -19.55 4.18 -29.88
CA GLY A 520 -18.51 5.18 -29.62
C GLY A 520 -17.98 5.13 -28.18
N LEU A 521 -17.58 6.29 -27.65
CA LEU A 521 -16.97 6.42 -26.32
C LEU A 521 -17.85 5.89 -25.19
N ALA A 522 -19.17 5.99 -25.30
CA ALA A 522 -20.09 5.45 -24.30
C ALA A 522 -20.14 3.90 -24.28
N GLN A 523 -19.64 3.23 -25.33
CA GLN A 523 -19.33 1.79 -25.36
C GLN A 523 -17.84 1.50 -25.11
N GLU A 524 -17.09 2.45 -24.55
CA GLU A 524 -15.66 2.33 -24.27
C GLU A 524 -14.77 2.19 -25.52
N ILE A 525 -15.27 2.55 -26.70
CA ILE A 525 -14.47 2.62 -27.91
C ILE A 525 -13.61 3.88 -27.84
N THR A 526 -12.31 3.75 -28.13
CA THR A 526 -11.34 4.85 -28.11
C THR A 526 -10.58 4.86 -29.44
N PRO A 527 -9.99 6.00 -29.84
CA PRO A 527 -9.07 6.01 -31.00
C PRO A 527 -7.99 4.95 -30.83
N GLY A 528 -7.61 4.25 -31.88
CA GLY A 528 -6.73 3.08 -31.87
C GLY A 528 -7.45 1.75 -31.65
N SER A 529 -8.73 1.72 -31.25
CA SER A 529 -9.50 0.46 -31.15
C SER A 529 -9.54 -0.25 -32.50
N ARG A 530 -9.38 -1.57 -32.51
CA ARG A 530 -9.32 -2.40 -33.73
C ARG A 530 -10.50 -3.34 -33.81
N PHE A 531 -11.08 -3.46 -35.00
CA PHE A 531 -12.23 -4.30 -35.28
C PHE A 531 -11.97 -5.21 -36.49
N THR A 532 -12.23 -6.52 -36.36
CA THR A 532 -12.38 -7.40 -37.52
C THR A 532 -13.73 -7.15 -38.15
N ILE A 533 -13.77 -7.02 -39.47
CA ILE A 533 -14.98 -6.69 -40.22
C ILE A 533 -15.53 -7.95 -40.86
N HIS A 534 -16.83 -8.17 -40.68
CA HIS A 534 -17.55 -9.34 -41.13
C HIS A 534 -18.70 -8.94 -42.06
N LYS A 535 -18.99 -9.78 -43.06
CA LYS A 535 -20.13 -9.57 -43.99
C LYS A 535 -21.49 -9.81 -43.34
N GLY A 536 -21.54 -10.59 -42.27
CA GLY A 536 -22.77 -10.93 -41.56
C GLY A 536 -22.57 -10.92 -40.05
N ASP A 537 -23.68 -10.98 -39.33
CA ASP A 537 -23.75 -10.99 -37.87
C ASP A 537 -24.01 -12.41 -37.30
N ILE A 538 -23.86 -13.46 -38.12
CA ILE A 538 -24.11 -14.87 -37.78
C ILE A 538 -22.79 -15.66 -37.83
N PHE A 539 -22.55 -16.46 -36.79
CA PHE A 539 -21.38 -17.34 -36.69
C PHE A 539 -21.56 -18.63 -37.51
N GLY A 540 -20.57 -18.99 -38.34
CA GLY A 540 -20.55 -20.25 -39.09
C GLY A 540 -19.25 -20.47 -39.88
N PRO A 541 -18.97 -21.68 -40.39
CA PRO A 541 -17.77 -22.00 -41.18
C PRO A 541 -17.65 -21.24 -42.51
N SER A 542 -18.66 -20.44 -42.87
CA SER A 542 -18.68 -19.52 -44.00
C SER A 542 -18.37 -18.06 -43.63
N ASP A 543 -18.10 -17.77 -42.35
CA ASP A 543 -17.67 -16.45 -41.89
C ASP A 543 -16.29 -16.16 -42.48
N THR A 544 -16.26 -15.17 -43.38
CA THR A 544 -15.03 -14.69 -44.03
C THR A 544 -14.78 -13.30 -43.50
N ASP A 545 -13.70 -13.14 -42.74
CA ASP A 545 -13.20 -11.85 -42.31
C ASP A 545 -12.73 -11.05 -43.54
N ILE A 546 -13.22 -9.82 -43.64
CA ILE A 546 -12.87 -8.91 -44.75
C ILE A 546 -11.52 -8.27 -44.48
N GLY A 547 -11.21 -8.03 -43.20
CA GLY A 547 -9.99 -7.38 -42.74
C GLY A 547 -10.12 -6.87 -41.31
N THR A 548 -9.02 -6.37 -40.75
CA THR A 548 -9.01 -5.69 -39.45
C THR A 548 -8.72 -4.21 -39.66
N HIS A 549 -9.58 -3.34 -39.13
CA HIS A 549 -9.45 -1.88 -39.23
C HIS A 549 -9.35 -1.22 -37.87
N GLU A 550 -8.58 -0.14 -37.81
CA GLU A 550 -8.38 0.69 -36.62
C GLU A 550 -9.38 1.85 -36.64
N VAL A 551 -9.76 2.35 -35.47
CA VAL A 551 -10.57 3.56 -35.28
C VAL A 551 -9.61 4.75 -35.13
N ASP A 552 -9.78 5.83 -35.89
CA ASP A 552 -8.94 7.04 -35.75
C ASP A 552 -9.62 8.18 -34.98
N TRP A 553 -10.95 8.22 -35.01
CA TRP A 553 -11.75 9.25 -34.36
C TRP A 553 -13.03 8.67 -33.74
N VAL A 554 -13.46 9.20 -32.60
CA VAL A 554 -14.61 8.67 -31.85
C VAL A 554 -15.52 9.79 -31.34
N ASP A 555 -16.81 9.66 -31.59
CA ASP A 555 -17.88 10.43 -30.97
C ASP A 555 -18.44 9.70 -29.73
N PRO A 556 -19.29 10.34 -28.91
CA PRO A 556 -19.97 9.68 -27.80
C PRO A 556 -20.63 8.35 -28.18
N PHE A 557 -21.19 8.25 -29.39
CA PHE A 557 -22.04 7.13 -29.80
C PHE A 557 -21.67 6.48 -31.13
N VAL A 558 -20.71 7.02 -31.88
CA VAL A 558 -20.22 6.44 -33.14
C VAL A 558 -18.71 6.54 -33.21
N ALA A 559 -18.07 5.65 -33.97
CA ALA A 559 -16.62 5.66 -34.14
C ALA A 559 -16.26 5.54 -35.62
N HIS A 560 -15.32 6.36 -36.08
CA HIS A 560 -14.86 6.38 -37.47
C HIS A 560 -13.75 5.37 -37.68
N LEU A 561 -13.84 4.58 -38.76
CA LEU A 561 -12.80 3.65 -39.16
C LEU A 561 -11.72 4.36 -39.99
N LYS A 562 -10.47 4.19 -39.57
CA LYS A 562 -9.27 4.72 -40.22
C LYS A 562 -9.16 4.19 -41.65
N GLY A 563 -8.96 5.11 -42.60
CA GLY A 563 -8.95 4.82 -44.03
C GLY A 563 -10.14 5.43 -44.79
N GLY A 564 -11.16 5.93 -44.09
CA GLY A 564 -12.24 6.73 -44.71
C GLY A 564 -12.94 5.99 -45.86
N ASN A 565 -13.11 6.68 -46.99
CA ASN A 565 -13.74 6.14 -48.20
C ASN A 565 -12.86 5.13 -48.99
N ASP A 566 -11.58 4.96 -48.63
CA ASP A 566 -10.67 4.03 -49.30
C ASP A 566 -10.87 2.57 -48.85
N LEU A 567 -11.76 2.35 -47.88
CA LEU A 567 -12.14 1.04 -47.37
C LEU A 567 -13.14 0.38 -48.33
N ASP A 568 -12.74 -0.71 -49.02
CA ASP A 568 -13.63 -1.51 -49.87
C ASP A 568 -14.54 -2.45 -49.04
N LEU A 569 -15.33 -1.85 -48.15
CA LEU A 569 -16.25 -2.56 -47.26
C LEU A 569 -17.67 -2.59 -47.85
N PRO A 570 -18.40 -3.71 -47.67
CA PRO A 570 -19.76 -3.81 -48.17
C PRO A 570 -20.72 -2.86 -47.41
N PRO A 571 -21.84 -2.45 -48.04
CA PRO A 571 -22.78 -1.50 -47.44
C PRO A 571 -23.38 -1.93 -46.10
N ILE A 572 -23.43 -3.24 -45.85
CA ILE A 572 -23.81 -3.84 -44.58
C ILE A 572 -22.66 -4.73 -44.15
N CYS A 573 -21.99 -4.33 -43.08
CA CYS A 573 -20.98 -5.12 -42.40
C CYS A 573 -21.02 -4.88 -40.90
N TYR A 574 -20.31 -5.75 -40.18
CA TYR A 574 -20.30 -5.76 -38.74
C TYR A 574 -18.86 -5.79 -38.23
N GLY A 575 -18.56 -4.90 -37.29
CA GLY A 575 -17.30 -4.88 -36.58
C GLY A 575 -17.38 -5.77 -35.34
N ARG A 576 -16.42 -6.67 -35.20
CA ARG A 576 -16.14 -7.36 -33.95
C ARG A 576 -14.87 -6.78 -33.36
N GLN A 577 -14.92 -6.32 -32.12
CA GLN A 577 -13.75 -5.74 -31.49
C GLN A 577 -12.67 -6.81 -31.28
N VAL A 578 -11.44 -6.51 -31.71
CA VAL A 578 -10.26 -7.37 -31.59
C VAL A 578 -9.06 -6.65 -30.99
N GLY A 579 -9.17 -5.34 -30.75
CA GLY A 579 -8.18 -4.56 -30.02
C GLY A 579 -8.79 -3.28 -29.45
N TYR A 580 -8.24 -2.79 -28.36
CA TYR A 580 -8.60 -1.50 -27.78
C TYR A 580 -7.59 -0.43 -28.18
N GLY A 581 -8.04 0.84 -28.16
CA GLY A 581 -7.16 2.01 -28.25
C GLY A 581 -6.22 2.14 -27.05
N PRO A 582 -5.27 3.09 -27.09
CA PRO A 582 -4.27 3.27 -26.05
C PRO A 582 -4.91 3.65 -24.69
N ASP A 583 -4.32 3.17 -23.60
CA ASP A 583 -4.85 3.20 -22.23
C ASP A 583 -4.77 4.57 -21.52
N GLN A 584 -5.14 5.66 -22.22
CA GLN A 584 -5.06 7.04 -21.70
C GLN A 584 -6.37 7.59 -21.11
N ALA A 585 -7.41 6.75 -20.94
CA ALA A 585 -8.73 7.23 -20.52
C ALA A 585 -8.91 7.35 -19.00
N LEU A 586 -9.44 8.49 -18.54
CA LEU A 586 -9.86 8.75 -17.17
C LEU A 586 -11.22 8.08 -16.90
N ALA A 587 -11.24 7.10 -15.99
CA ALA A 587 -12.47 6.43 -15.59
C ALA A 587 -13.32 7.37 -14.70
N ILE A 588 -14.53 7.69 -15.13
CA ILE A 588 -15.34 8.77 -14.56
C ILE A 588 -16.79 8.35 -14.34
N HIS A 589 -17.40 8.88 -13.28
CA HIS A 589 -18.84 8.81 -13.05
C HIS A 589 -19.41 10.22 -12.83
N PHE A 590 -20.43 10.59 -13.59
CA PHE A 590 -21.21 11.80 -13.36
C PHE A 590 -22.51 11.45 -12.63
N THR A 591 -22.76 12.08 -11.49
CA THR A 591 -24.03 11.89 -10.76
C THR A 591 -25.16 12.62 -11.47
N GLU A 592 -26.41 12.14 -11.31
CA GLU A 592 -27.57 12.85 -11.84
C GLU A 592 -27.67 14.30 -11.33
N ALA A 593 -27.26 14.53 -10.08
CA ALA A 593 -27.27 15.87 -9.48
C ALA A 593 -26.34 16.83 -10.26
N PHE A 594 -25.12 16.38 -10.58
CA PHE A 594 -24.22 17.17 -11.41
C PHE A 594 -24.79 17.38 -12.81
N VAL A 595 -25.29 16.31 -13.45
CA VAL A 595 -25.86 16.43 -14.80
C VAL A 595 -27.01 17.42 -14.82
N ARG A 596 -27.89 17.45 -13.80
CA ARG A 596 -28.96 18.45 -13.67
C ARG A 596 -28.42 19.87 -13.51
N ALA A 597 -27.38 20.07 -12.70
CA ALA A 597 -26.77 21.38 -12.45
C ALA A 597 -25.89 21.89 -13.59
N ALA A 598 -25.33 21.00 -14.42
CA ALA A 598 -24.38 21.35 -15.47
C ALA A 598 -25.01 22.28 -16.54
N GLU A 599 -24.32 23.37 -16.85
CA GLU A 599 -24.71 24.30 -17.92
C GLU A 599 -24.36 23.75 -19.32
N PRO A 600 -25.26 23.91 -20.31
CA PRO A 600 -24.97 23.65 -21.73
C PRO A 600 -23.71 24.36 -22.21
N SER A 601 -22.80 23.64 -22.87
CA SER A 601 -21.58 24.24 -23.42
C SER A 601 -20.95 23.39 -24.53
N GLU A 602 -20.51 24.02 -25.62
CA GLU A 602 -19.75 23.34 -26.69
C GLU A 602 -18.41 22.75 -26.18
N VAL A 603 -17.87 23.25 -25.06
CA VAL A 603 -16.66 22.70 -24.45
C VAL A 603 -16.85 21.25 -24.00
N TRP A 604 -18.07 20.88 -23.55
CA TRP A 604 -18.37 19.48 -23.25
C TRP A 604 -18.26 18.60 -24.49
N SER A 605 -18.70 19.10 -25.65
CA SER A 605 -18.62 18.37 -26.93
C SER A 605 -17.18 18.01 -27.31
N HIS A 606 -16.21 18.86 -27.00
CA HIS A 606 -14.80 18.56 -27.26
C HIS A 606 -14.24 17.44 -26.38
N VAL A 607 -14.63 17.38 -25.10
CA VAL A 607 -14.13 16.36 -24.15
C VAL A 607 -14.85 15.02 -24.32
N LEU A 608 -16.10 15.06 -24.80
CA LEU A 608 -16.91 13.87 -25.04
C LEU A 608 -16.63 13.22 -26.41
N CYS A 609 -15.78 13.83 -27.25
CA CYS A 609 -15.28 13.28 -28.50
C CYS A 609 -13.79 12.93 -28.36
N GLY A 610 -13.39 11.73 -28.80
CA GLY A 610 -12.00 11.27 -28.82
C GLY A 610 -11.33 11.55 -30.16
N GLY A 611 -10.14 12.16 -30.14
CA GLY A 611 -9.32 12.43 -31.33
C GLY A 611 -8.97 13.91 -31.55
N GLN A 612 -9.60 14.83 -30.82
CA GLN A 612 -9.18 16.24 -30.68
C GLN A 612 -9.30 16.65 -29.21
N GLY A 613 -8.30 17.32 -28.63
CA GLY A 613 -8.38 17.88 -27.26
C GLY A 613 -7.99 16.93 -26.11
N GLY A 614 -7.31 15.82 -26.38
CA GLY A 614 -6.40 15.12 -25.45
C GLY A 614 -6.93 14.50 -24.15
N ILE A 615 -8.21 14.66 -23.78
CA ILE A 615 -8.82 13.99 -22.61
C ILE A 615 -9.74 12.88 -23.10
N PHE A 616 -9.43 11.63 -22.76
CA PHE A 616 -10.32 10.51 -23.01
C PHE A 616 -11.11 10.20 -21.73
N LEU A 617 -12.44 10.33 -21.77
CA LEU A 617 -13.30 9.93 -20.65
C LEU A 617 -13.83 8.52 -20.86
N ARG A 618 -13.84 7.71 -19.80
CA ARG A 618 -14.46 6.38 -19.78
C ARG A 618 -15.57 6.34 -18.73
N PRO A 619 -16.86 6.37 -19.14
CA PRO A 619 -17.97 6.28 -18.21
C PRO A 619 -17.99 4.93 -17.51
N THR A 620 -18.05 4.91 -16.18
CA THR A 620 -18.08 3.66 -15.40
C THR A 620 -18.91 3.80 -14.12
N THR A 621 -19.14 2.68 -13.44
CA THR A 621 -19.88 2.66 -12.18
C THR A 621 -19.10 3.37 -11.07
N PRO A 622 -19.76 3.94 -10.05
CA PRO A 622 -19.08 4.71 -9.01
C PRO A 622 -17.95 3.96 -8.28
N GLY A 623 -18.06 2.63 -8.15
CA GLY A 623 -17.04 1.80 -7.50
C GLY A 623 -15.75 1.64 -8.30
N LEU A 624 -15.84 1.74 -9.64
CA LEU A 624 -14.71 1.60 -10.57
C LEU A 624 -14.21 2.95 -11.10
N ALA A 625 -14.97 4.03 -10.90
CA ALA A 625 -14.57 5.36 -11.32
C ALA A 625 -13.33 5.83 -10.55
N GLN A 626 -12.36 6.42 -11.24
CA GLN A 626 -11.21 7.12 -10.64
C GLN A 626 -11.64 8.46 -10.04
N VAL A 627 -12.69 9.06 -10.61
CA VAL A 627 -13.31 10.29 -10.14
C VAL A 627 -14.83 10.24 -10.26
N VAL A 628 -15.51 10.65 -9.20
CA VAL A 628 -16.96 10.86 -9.20
C VAL A 628 -17.22 12.36 -9.15
N VAL A 629 -17.91 12.89 -10.16
CA VAL A 629 -18.24 14.32 -10.26
C VAL A 629 -19.68 14.52 -9.80
N SER A 630 -19.86 15.34 -8.77
CA SER A 630 -21.15 15.67 -8.16
C SER A 630 -21.27 17.18 -7.89
N VAL A 631 -22.37 17.61 -7.28
CA VAL A 631 -22.55 18.97 -6.75
C VAL A 631 -22.94 18.94 -5.26
N TYR A 632 -22.57 19.98 -4.51
CA TYR A 632 -22.91 20.19 -3.10
C TYR A 632 -23.51 21.60 -2.88
N GLY A 633 -24.40 21.75 -1.90
CA GLY A 633 -24.93 23.06 -1.47
C GLY A 633 -25.54 23.87 -2.62
N ASP A 634 -25.03 25.10 -2.82
CA ASP A 634 -25.44 26.06 -3.85
C ASP A 634 -24.99 25.67 -5.30
N ASN A 635 -25.08 24.38 -5.65
CA ASN A 635 -24.62 23.78 -6.92
C ASN A 635 -23.10 23.84 -7.16
N GLU A 636 -22.28 23.77 -6.12
CA GLU A 636 -20.82 23.77 -6.26
C GLU A 636 -20.32 22.38 -6.67
N THR A 637 -19.52 22.30 -7.74
CA THR A 637 -18.97 21.04 -8.25
C THR A 637 -17.95 20.46 -7.29
N THR A 638 -18.14 19.18 -6.96
CA THR A 638 -17.22 18.40 -6.14
C THR A 638 -16.72 17.21 -6.94
N LEU A 639 -15.40 16.98 -6.91
CA LEU A 639 -14.76 15.82 -7.53
C LEU A 639 -14.28 14.91 -6.41
N THR A 640 -14.97 13.80 -6.22
CA THR A 640 -14.56 12.78 -5.25
C THR A 640 -13.52 11.88 -5.89
N LEU A 641 -12.30 11.90 -5.36
CA LEU A 641 -11.21 11.05 -5.82
C LEU A 641 -11.30 9.68 -5.15
N THR A 642 -11.25 8.62 -5.95
CA THR A 642 -11.35 7.24 -5.42
C THR A 642 -9.99 6.56 -5.22
N ASN A 643 -8.90 7.22 -5.64
CA ASN A 643 -7.54 6.69 -5.48
C ASN A 643 -7.15 6.58 -4.00
N GLN A 644 -6.38 5.54 -3.67
CA GLN A 644 -6.05 5.21 -2.28
C GLN A 644 -5.28 6.29 -1.53
N ALA A 645 -4.35 6.96 -2.21
CA ALA A 645 -3.52 7.98 -1.58
C ALA A 645 -4.39 9.15 -1.09
N SER A 646 -5.35 9.60 -1.90
CA SER A 646 -6.24 10.71 -1.54
C SER A 646 -7.20 10.31 -0.40
N VAL A 647 -7.74 9.09 -0.44
CA VAL A 647 -8.61 8.55 0.64
C VAL A 647 -7.84 8.39 1.96
N LYS A 648 -6.60 7.89 1.91
CA LYS A 648 -5.74 7.65 3.08
C LYS A 648 -5.33 8.95 3.77
N TYR A 649 -5.06 10.01 3.01
CA TYR A 649 -4.65 11.31 3.54
C TYR A 649 -5.79 12.31 3.75
N ARG A 650 -7.05 11.81 3.86
CA ARG A 650 -8.27 12.60 4.10
C ARG A 650 -8.60 13.65 3.02
N ILE A 651 -7.98 13.57 1.85
CA ILE A 651 -8.27 14.41 0.68
C ILE A 651 -9.30 13.65 -0.16
N LYS A 652 -10.55 13.55 0.32
CA LYS A 652 -11.58 12.77 -0.38
C LYS A 652 -12.20 13.52 -1.54
N THR A 653 -12.17 14.85 -1.51
CA THR A 653 -12.91 15.72 -2.44
C THR A 653 -12.05 16.89 -2.89
N LEU A 654 -12.15 17.23 -4.18
CA LEU A 654 -11.63 18.46 -4.76
C LEU A 654 -12.79 19.41 -5.13
N PRO A 655 -12.61 20.73 -4.99
CA PRO A 655 -11.41 21.39 -4.45
C PRO A 655 -11.31 21.19 -2.91
N PRO A 656 -10.12 21.32 -2.30
CA PRO A 656 -9.96 21.24 -0.85
C PRO A 656 -10.75 22.33 -0.10
N ARG A 657 -11.06 22.09 1.19
CA ARG A 657 -11.72 23.11 2.02
C ARG A 657 -10.93 24.42 2.03
N GLY A 658 -11.63 25.54 1.81
CA GLY A 658 -11.04 26.88 1.80
C GLY A 658 -10.58 27.38 0.43
N GLN A 659 -10.66 26.56 -0.63
CA GLN A 659 -10.51 27.03 -2.01
C GLN A 659 -11.83 27.52 -2.60
N LEU A 660 -11.73 28.29 -3.68
CA LEU A 660 -12.90 28.81 -4.41
C LEU A 660 -13.75 27.65 -4.96
N PRO A 661 -15.09 27.73 -4.81
CA PRO A 661 -16.00 26.76 -5.40
C PRO A 661 -15.84 26.62 -6.92
N ILE A 662 -16.00 25.40 -7.44
CA ILE A 662 -16.01 25.14 -8.88
C ILE A 662 -17.45 25.23 -9.37
N PRO A 663 -17.85 26.23 -10.17
CA PRO A 663 -19.21 26.26 -10.72
C PRO A 663 -19.42 25.08 -11.69
N PRO A 664 -20.65 24.58 -11.88
CA PRO A 664 -20.97 23.44 -12.74
C PRO A 664 -20.99 23.85 -14.24
N LYS A 665 -19.94 24.56 -14.65
CA LYS A 665 -19.71 25.09 -16.00
C LYS A 665 -18.53 24.36 -16.63
N ALA A 666 -18.68 23.96 -17.89
CA ALA A 666 -17.63 23.25 -18.62
C ALA A 666 -16.28 23.99 -18.57
N SER A 667 -16.28 25.32 -18.69
CA SER A 667 -15.07 26.15 -18.65
C SER A 667 -14.28 26.06 -17.33
N HIS A 668 -14.89 25.61 -16.24
CA HIS A 668 -14.24 25.46 -14.94
C HIS A 668 -13.98 23.98 -14.61
N VAL A 669 -14.91 23.09 -14.99
CA VAL A 669 -14.80 21.66 -14.68
C VAL A 669 -13.82 20.95 -15.61
N VAL A 670 -13.84 21.24 -16.91
CA VAL A 670 -13.00 20.56 -17.91
C VAL A 670 -11.50 20.74 -17.69
N PRO A 671 -10.99 21.94 -17.38
CA PRO A 671 -9.56 22.10 -17.06
C PRO A 671 -9.12 21.26 -15.86
N VAL A 672 -9.96 21.15 -14.82
CA VAL A 672 -9.71 20.31 -13.64
C VAL A 672 -9.70 18.83 -14.02
N LEU A 673 -10.65 18.37 -14.84
CA LEU A 673 -10.66 16.98 -15.34
C LEU A 673 -9.43 16.67 -16.21
N GLY A 674 -8.97 17.62 -17.03
CA GLY A 674 -7.75 17.46 -17.84
C GLY A 674 -6.50 17.37 -16.98
N ALA A 675 -6.36 18.26 -16.01
CA ALA A 675 -5.28 18.22 -15.02
C ALA A 675 -5.31 16.91 -14.22
N LEU A 676 -6.49 16.43 -13.83
CA LEU A 676 -6.65 15.17 -13.12
C LEU A 676 -6.32 13.96 -13.99
N ALA A 677 -6.72 13.95 -15.27
CA ALA A 677 -6.39 12.89 -16.22
C ALA A 677 -4.87 12.77 -16.40
N LYS A 678 -4.18 13.90 -16.62
CA LYS A 678 -2.73 13.95 -16.73
C LYS A 678 -2.05 13.51 -15.42
N TRP A 679 -2.50 14.03 -14.28
CA TRP A 679 -1.98 13.67 -12.96
C TRP A 679 -2.12 12.17 -12.68
N ASN A 680 -3.31 11.59 -12.91
CA ASN A 680 -3.56 10.16 -12.74
C ASN A 680 -2.73 9.33 -13.72
N TRP A 681 -2.59 9.77 -14.98
CA TRP A 681 -1.75 9.10 -15.96
C TRP A 681 -0.32 8.98 -15.45
N TYR A 682 0.37 10.09 -15.20
CA TYR A 682 1.77 10.01 -14.74
C TYR A 682 1.91 9.33 -13.37
N LEU A 683 0.94 9.46 -12.47
CA LEU A 683 1.03 8.85 -11.15
C LEU A 683 0.96 7.31 -11.19
N CYS A 684 0.09 6.78 -12.05
CA CYS A 684 -0.21 5.36 -12.16
C CYS A 684 0.51 4.67 -13.34
N HIS A 685 1.04 5.44 -14.29
CA HIS A 685 1.68 4.90 -15.48
C HIS A 685 3.01 4.24 -15.12
N ALA A 686 3.11 2.98 -15.52
CA ALA A 686 4.30 2.18 -15.34
C ALA A 686 4.43 1.18 -16.50
N PRO A 687 5.66 0.74 -16.81
CA PRO A 687 5.88 -0.23 -17.86
C PRO A 687 5.46 -1.62 -17.38
N THR A 688 5.13 -2.48 -18.34
CA THR A 688 4.78 -3.87 -18.09
C THR A 688 5.58 -4.72 -19.07
N PRO A 689 6.57 -5.50 -18.64
CA PRO A 689 7.01 -5.75 -17.25
C PRO A 689 7.71 -4.56 -16.58
N ARG A 690 7.97 -4.66 -15.26
CA ARG A 690 8.66 -3.66 -14.40
C ARG A 690 10.15 -4.02 -14.18
N PRO A 691 11.08 -3.62 -15.07
CA PRO A 691 12.45 -4.15 -15.10
C PRO A 691 13.36 -3.68 -13.96
N PHE A 692 13.13 -2.50 -13.36
CA PHE A 692 14.05 -1.89 -12.37
C PHE A 692 13.47 -1.76 -10.96
N GLN A 693 12.18 -2.05 -10.75
CA GLN A 693 11.47 -1.89 -9.48
C GLN A 693 12.18 -2.59 -8.30
N LYS A 694 12.83 -3.73 -8.55
CA LYS A 694 13.55 -4.52 -7.52
C LYS A 694 14.98 -4.03 -7.27
N PHE A 695 15.52 -3.23 -8.18
CA PHE A 695 16.93 -2.84 -8.21
C PHE A 695 17.16 -1.40 -7.80
N VAL A 696 16.13 -0.56 -7.73
CA VAL A 696 16.26 0.85 -7.35
C VAL A 696 15.63 1.08 -5.99
N ASP A 697 16.45 1.44 -5.01
CA ASP A 697 15.99 1.82 -3.66
C ASP A 697 15.79 3.34 -3.58
N LEU A 698 14.71 3.75 -2.93
CA LEU A 698 14.39 5.14 -2.63
C LEU A 698 14.26 5.31 -1.11
N GLU A 699 15.15 6.10 -0.52
CA GLU A 699 15.21 6.35 0.92
C GLU A 699 15.02 7.83 1.22
N PHE A 700 14.48 8.15 2.39
CA PHE A 700 14.10 9.50 2.78
C PHE A 700 14.60 9.81 4.20
N TYR A 701 15.26 10.96 4.36
CA TYR A 701 15.94 11.32 5.61
C TYR A 701 15.58 12.74 6.03
N LYS A 702 15.48 12.96 7.35
CA LYS A 702 15.62 14.30 7.93
C LYS A 702 17.08 14.72 7.82
N LEU A 703 17.35 16.01 7.66
CA LEU A 703 18.70 16.54 7.47
C LEU A 703 19.09 17.49 8.60
N GLN A 704 20.35 17.42 9.00
CA GLN A 704 20.98 18.36 9.91
C GLN A 704 22.00 19.23 9.18
N SER A 705 22.11 20.49 9.61
CA SER A 705 23.11 21.42 9.07
C SER A 705 24.46 21.23 9.77
N ILE A 706 25.52 21.02 8.99
CA ILE A 706 26.89 20.97 9.50
C ILE A 706 27.48 22.38 9.43
N ARG A 707 27.98 22.87 10.57
CA ARG A 707 28.62 24.20 10.70
C ARG A 707 30.08 24.21 10.25
N ASP A 708 30.41 23.51 9.17
CA ASP A 708 31.72 23.66 8.54
C ASP A 708 31.56 24.68 7.42
N LEU A 709 31.82 25.94 7.77
CA LEU A 709 32.01 27.00 6.78
C LEU A 709 33.14 26.55 5.86
N THR A 710 32.79 26.08 4.66
CA THR A 710 33.73 26.12 3.55
C THR A 710 34.16 27.58 3.35
N ASP A 711 35.36 27.82 2.80
CA ASP A 711 35.92 29.17 2.59
C ASP A 711 35.01 30.11 1.75
N GLU A 712 33.90 29.60 1.22
CA GLU A 712 32.85 30.29 0.45
C GLU A 712 31.54 30.55 1.24
N GLY A 713 31.46 30.21 2.54
CA GLY A 713 30.31 30.54 3.40
C GLY A 713 29.06 29.66 3.24
N ASN A 714 29.16 28.48 2.64
CA ASN A 714 28.01 27.60 2.38
C ASN A 714 27.78 26.53 3.48
N THR A 715 26.51 26.33 3.86
CA THR A 715 26.07 25.28 4.79
C THR A 715 25.89 23.94 4.07
N THR A 716 26.56 22.88 4.52
CA THR A 716 26.35 21.50 4.05
C THR A 716 25.36 20.75 4.95
N HIS A 717 24.58 19.84 4.36
CA HIS A 717 23.56 19.06 5.05
C HIS A 717 23.84 17.56 4.95
N ASP A 718 23.72 16.86 6.08
CA ASP A 718 23.85 15.40 6.17
C ASP A 718 22.59 14.76 6.78
N PRO A 719 22.32 13.47 6.50
CA PRO A 719 21.22 12.73 7.12
C PRO A 719 21.30 12.74 8.65
N GLU A 720 20.17 13.05 9.27
CA GLU A 720 19.92 12.96 10.70
C GLU A 720 19.05 11.72 10.97
N GLY A 721 19.58 10.74 11.70
CA GLY A 721 18.84 9.54 12.08
C GLY A 721 18.76 8.47 10.98
N GLU A 722 17.70 7.66 11.05
CA GLU A 722 17.47 6.50 10.15
C GLU A 722 16.58 6.85 8.95
N ASN A 723 16.50 5.93 7.98
CA ASN A 723 15.61 6.08 6.84
C ASN A 723 14.15 6.11 7.32
N LEU A 724 13.42 7.17 6.96
CA LEU A 724 12.04 7.39 7.36
C LEU A 724 11.03 6.61 6.50
N VAL A 725 11.45 6.01 5.39
CA VAL A 725 10.56 5.24 4.50
C VAL A 725 10.23 3.89 5.15
N VAL A 726 8.97 3.72 5.55
CA VAL A 726 8.42 2.47 6.09
C VAL A 726 7.27 2.02 5.22
N GLY A 727 7.42 0.89 4.52
CA GLY A 727 6.36 0.34 3.66
C GLY A 727 5.96 1.25 2.49
N GLY A 728 6.89 2.07 1.99
CA GLY A 728 6.64 3.06 0.93
C GLY A 728 6.04 4.38 1.42
N GLU A 729 5.98 4.59 2.73
CA GLU A 729 5.38 5.78 3.34
C GLU A 729 6.30 6.47 4.32
N VAL A 730 6.10 7.78 4.48
CA VAL A 730 6.80 8.65 5.41
C VAL A 730 5.76 9.48 6.13
N ASN A 731 5.71 9.41 7.45
CA ASN A 731 4.85 10.27 8.28
C ASN A 731 5.74 11.23 9.07
N ILE A 732 5.53 12.53 8.91
CA ILE A 732 6.32 13.57 9.60
C ILE A 732 5.40 14.63 10.21
N VAL A 733 5.90 15.33 11.23
CA VAL A 733 5.22 16.53 11.75
C VAL A 733 5.63 17.71 10.87
N ALA A 734 4.64 18.45 10.35
CA ALA A 734 4.88 19.57 9.46
C ALA A 734 5.61 20.70 10.20
N ASN A 735 6.78 21.07 9.70
CA ASN A 735 7.61 22.13 10.26
C ASN A 735 8.45 22.77 9.15
N ALA A 736 8.25 24.07 8.93
CA ALA A 736 8.92 24.82 7.87
C ALA A 736 10.46 24.90 8.05
N LYS A 737 10.98 24.61 9.25
CA LYS A 737 12.42 24.62 9.55
C LYS A 737 13.09 23.26 9.33
N ASP A 738 12.33 22.18 9.27
CA ASP A 738 12.88 20.85 9.10
C ASP A 738 13.22 20.61 7.62
N LEU A 739 14.46 20.17 7.38
CA LEU A 739 14.99 19.92 6.05
C LEU A 739 15.02 18.41 5.81
N TYR A 740 14.70 18.00 4.59
CA TYR A 740 14.67 16.59 4.20
C TYR A 740 15.41 16.34 2.89
N GLY A 741 15.87 15.11 2.71
CA GLY A 741 16.66 14.68 1.56
C GLY A 741 16.37 13.23 1.16
N ILE A 742 16.69 12.88 -0.08
CA ILE A 742 16.47 11.55 -0.65
C ILE A 742 17.81 10.90 -0.99
N ARG A 743 17.96 9.61 -0.66
CA ARG A 743 19.06 8.77 -1.16
C ARG A 743 18.49 7.73 -2.13
N VAL A 744 19.05 7.66 -3.33
CA VAL A 744 18.68 6.70 -4.37
C VAL A 744 19.83 5.72 -4.55
N VAL A 745 19.56 4.41 -4.55
CA VAL A 745 20.59 3.39 -4.80
C VAL A 745 20.21 2.56 -6.02
N ASN A 746 21.03 2.59 -7.07
CA ASN A 746 20.87 1.72 -8.23
C ASN A 746 21.68 0.42 -8.01
N ARG A 747 21.01 -0.69 -7.72
CA ARG A 747 21.61 -2.04 -7.59
C ARG A 747 21.57 -2.84 -8.89
N SER A 748 21.07 -2.27 -9.99
CA SER A 748 21.09 -2.95 -11.28
C SER A 748 22.51 -3.02 -11.84
N ASN A 749 22.71 -3.86 -12.85
CA ASN A 749 23.99 -4.00 -13.54
C ASN A 749 24.20 -2.96 -14.66
N VAL A 750 23.26 -2.03 -14.83
CA VAL A 750 23.28 -0.98 -15.86
C VAL A 750 23.20 0.41 -15.24
N ASP A 751 23.76 1.41 -15.91
CA ASP A 751 23.59 2.80 -15.54
C ASP A 751 22.21 3.30 -15.96
N LEU A 752 21.59 4.14 -15.14
CA LEU A 752 20.23 4.65 -15.36
C LEU A 752 20.21 6.18 -15.32
N TYR A 753 19.14 6.76 -15.89
CA TYR A 753 18.79 8.18 -15.77
C TYR A 753 17.53 8.32 -14.91
N ALA A 754 17.58 9.17 -13.90
CA ALA A 754 16.48 9.40 -12.96
C ALA A 754 15.76 10.74 -13.17
N TYR A 755 14.45 10.73 -12.97
CA TYR A 755 13.58 11.90 -12.99
C TYR A 755 12.64 11.84 -11.79
N LEU A 756 12.79 12.78 -10.84
CA LEU A 756 11.97 12.85 -9.65
C LEU A 756 10.81 13.83 -9.85
N LEU A 757 9.59 13.30 -9.87
CA LEU A 757 8.34 14.06 -9.96
C LEU A 757 7.61 14.05 -8.61
N LEU A 758 7.12 15.21 -8.21
CA LEU A 758 6.35 15.45 -7.00
C LEU A 758 4.89 15.72 -7.38
N PHE A 759 3.98 14.91 -6.83
CA PHE A 759 2.55 14.98 -7.08
C PHE A 759 1.84 15.49 -5.83
N SER A 760 1.10 16.58 -5.98
CA SER A 760 0.23 17.11 -4.94
C SER A 760 -1.19 16.58 -5.12
N PRO A 761 -1.73 15.77 -4.18
CA PRO A 761 -3.11 15.28 -4.24
C PRO A 761 -4.17 16.36 -3.94
N THR A 762 -3.82 17.47 -3.29
CA THR A 762 -4.76 18.58 -3.00
C THR A 762 -4.87 19.58 -4.14
N SER A 763 -3.76 19.88 -4.81
CA SER A 763 -3.70 20.92 -5.84
C SER A 763 -3.59 20.37 -7.26
N LEU A 764 -3.48 19.05 -7.43
CA LEU A 764 -3.19 18.37 -8.70
C LEU A 764 -1.90 18.85 -9.39
N THR A 765 -1.00 19.50 -8.66
CA THR A 765 0.28 19.99 -9.20
C THR A 765 1.24 18.81 -9.43
N ILE A 766 1.98 18.85 -10.54
CA ILE A 766 3.10 17.96 -10.85
C ILE A 766 4.35 18.83 -11.00
N LYS A 767 5.34 18.67 -10.12
CA LYS A 767 6.62 19.40 -10.19
C LYS A 767 7.78 18.46 -10.44
N TYR A 768 8.67 18.83 -11.34
CA TYR A 768 9.92 18.14 -11.55
C TYR A 768 11.00 18.74 -10.63
N LYS A 769 11.61 17.90 -9.80
CA LYS A 769 12.77 18.32 -9.00
C LYS A 769 14.00 18.27 -9.87
N TYR A 770 14.32 19.41 -10.49
CA TYR A 770 15.56 19.57 -11.26
C TYR A 770 16.79 19.36 -10.38
N VAL A 771 17.72 18.55 -10.87
CA VAL A 771 19.03 18.31 -10.26
C VAL A 771 20.10 18.79 -11.24
N PRO A 772 20.86 19.85 -10.92
CA PRO A 772 21.90 20.36 -11.82
C PRO A 772 22.99 19.31 -12.06
N THR A 773 23.26 19.00 -13.33
CA THR A 773 24.39 18.15 -13.77
C THR A 773 25.45 18.98 -14.48
N ILE A 774 26.72 18.56 -14.40
CA ILE A 774 27.88 19.31 -14.95
C ILE A 774 27.86 19.36 -16.50
N SER A 775 27.07 18.52 -17.16
CA SER A 775 26.93 18.46 -18.62
C SER A 775 25.61 19.05 -19.11
N SER A 776 25.68 20.17 -19.81
CA SER A 776 24.56 21.01 -20.29
C SER A 776 23.67 20.42 -21.40
N PHE A 777 23.73 19.11 -21.67
CA PHE A 777 23.04 18.48 -22.82
C PHE A 777 22.13 17.28 -22.50
N SER A 778 22.03 16.83 -21.26
CA SER A 778 21.17 15.68 -20.88
C SER A 778 20.24 16.04 -19.71
N GLN A 779 18.92 16.05 -19.95
CA GLN A 779 17.93 16.08 -18.87
C GLN A 779 17.92 14.70 -18.19
N GLY A 780 18.02 14.65 -16.87
CA GLY A 780 18.03 13.42 -16.07
C GLY A 780 19.27 13.26 -15.20
N LEU A 781 19.07 12.81 -13.95
CA LEU A 781 20.13 12.53 -12.99
C LEU A 781 20.81 11.20 -13.32
N PRO A 782 22.11 11.16 -13.65
CA PRO A 782 22.81 9.90 -13.84
C PRO A 782 22.83 9.11 -12.53
N LEU A 783 22.40 7.86 -12.60
CA LEU A 783 22.44 6.88 -11.51
C LEU A 783 23.39 5.74 -11.88
N PRO A 784 24.68 5.87 -11.53
CA PRO A 784 25.67 4.83 -11.82
C PRO A 784 25.32 3.53 -11.12
N LYS A 785 25.66 2.41 -11.74
CA LYS A 785 25.49 1.09 -11.13
C LYS A 785 26.21 0.98 -9.78
N SER A 786 25.52 0.40 -8.81
CA SER A 786 26.01 0.11 -7.44
C SER A 786 26.51 1.33 -6.64
N GLN A 787 26.18 2.55 -7.05
CA GLN A 787 26.52 3.76 -6.31
C GLN A 787 25.26 4.52 -5.83
N PRO A 788 25.26 5.01 -4.59
CA PRO A 788 24.18 5.86 -4.10
C PRO A 788 24.30 7.27 -4.69
N CYS A 789 23.16 7.87 -5.03
CA CYS A 789 23.04 9.26 -5.39
C CYS A 789 22.13 9.99 -4.40
N THR A 790 22.43 11.24 -4.07
CA THR A 790 21.65 12.06 -3.13
C THR A 790 20.90 13.16 -3.87
N ILE A 791 19.66 13.41 -3.45
CA ILE A 791 18.79 14.47 -3.97
C ILE A 791 18.37 15.37 -2.81
N GLY A 792 18.58 16.68 -2.95
CA GLY A 792 18.30 17.67 -1.91
C GLY A 792 19.38 17.81 -0.82
N TYR A 793 20.51 17.12 -0.93
CA TYR A 793 21.68 17.27 -0.05
C TYR A 793 22.96 16.68 -0.70
N GLY A 794 24.11 16.88 -0.05
CA GLY A 794 25.43 16.41 -0.51
C GLY A 794 26.17 17.38 -1.44
N ALA A 795 27.19 16.88 -2.15
CA ALA A 795 28.17 17.69 -2.89
C ALA A 795 27.59 18.53 -4.06
N GLY A 796 26.35 18.28 -4.48
CA GLY A 796 25.71 18.90 -5.64
C GLY A 796 25.00 20.24 -5.39
N ARG A 797 25.16 20.89 -4.23
CA ARG A 797 24.52 22.18 -3.87
C ARG A 797 23.00 22.23 -4.16
N GLN A 798 22.29 21.13 -3.89
CA GLN A 798 20.84 21.00 -4.15
C GLN A 798 20.00 21.47 -2.96
N THR A 799 18.87 22.12 -3.22
CA THR A 799 17.95 22.58 -2.15
C THR A 799 17.21 21.41 -1.49
N PRO A 800 17.25 21.28 -0.15
CA PRO A 800 16.45 20.32 0.60
C PRO A 800 14.95 20.43 0.34
N PHE A 801 14.22 19.39 0.76
CA PHE A 801 12.75 19.40 0.79
C PHE A 801 12.25 19.95 2.13
N THR A 802 11.16 20.70 2.09
CA THR A 802 10.48 21.27 3.26
C THR A 802 8.98 21.02 3.14
N PHE A 803 8.33 20.69 4.25
CA PHE A 803 6.90 20.41 4.29
C PHE A 803 6.24 21.31 5.33
N SER A 804 5.50 22.30 4.85
CA SER A 804 4.72 23.23 5.65
C SER A 804 3.23 23.06 5.36
N LEU A 805 2.40 23.41 6.34
CA LEU A 805 0.94 23.47 6.20
C LEU A 805 0.49 24.92 6.33
N ASP A 806 -0.51 25.29 5.54
CA ASP A 806 -1.21 26.57 5.69
C ASP A 806 -2.00 26.61 7.01
N GLU A 807 -2.33 27.80 7.51
CA GLU A 807 -3.05 27.99 8.78
C GLU A 807 -4.40 27.24 8.82
N THR A 808 -5.03 27.05 7.67
CA THR A 808 -6.33 26.38 7.53
C THR A 808 -6.24 24.85 7.39
N GLN A 809 -5.03 24.29 7.26
CA GLN A 809 -4.82 22.85 7.02
C GLN A 809 -4.20 22.15 8.23
N ASP A 810 -4.79 21.03 8.66
CA ASP A 810 -4.25 20.19 9.73
C ASP A 810 -3.37 19.05 9.23
N THR A 811 -3.52 18.67 7.95
CA THR A 811 -2.81 17.56 7.29
C THR A 811 -2.56 17.87 5.82
N GLY A 812 -1.44 17.40 5.30
CA GLY A 812 -1.05 17.49 3.89
C GLY A 812 -0.35 16.21 3.43
N ALA A 813 -0.20 16.07 2.12
CA ALA A 813 0.45 14.92 1.52
C ALA A 813 1.19 15.30 0.24
N THR A 814 2.26 14.57 -0.06
CA THR A 814 3.03 14.67 -1.30
C THR A 814 3.44 13.28 -1.74
N ILE A 815 3.17 12.93 -3.01
CA ILE A 815 3.55 11.63 -3.57
C ILE A 815 4.79 11.82 -4.45
N LEU A 816 5.86 11.11 -4.12
CA LEU A 816 7.11 11.11 -4.88
C LEU A 816 7.10 9.95 -5.88
N ARG A 817 7.40 10.23 -7.15
CA ARG A 817 7.65 9.22 -8.18
C ARG A 817 9.02 9.48 -8.83
N LEU A 818 9.91 8.51 -8.72
CA LEU A 818 11.22 8.47 -9.37
C LEU A 818 11.12 7.59 -10.61
N PHE A 819 11.08 8.20 -11.78
CA PHE A 819 11.18 7.50 -13.06
C PHE A 819 12.64 7.22 -13.38
N VAL A 820 12.96 5.99 -13.79
CA VAL A 820 14.31 5.57 -14.16
C VAL A 820 14.31 4.96 -15.55
N SER A 821 15.36 5.21 -16.35
CA SER A 821 15.46 4.68 -17.71
C SER A 821 16.89 4.41 -18.12
N THR A 822 17.08 3.45 -19.03
CA THR A 822 18.37 3.16 -19.67
C THR A 822 18.82 4.25 -20.65
N ARG A 823 17.92 5.17 -21.04
CA ARG A 823 18.22 6.29 -21.93
C ARG A 823 17.69 7.60 -21.35
N SER A 824 18.42 8.68 -21.59
CA SER A 824 17.95 10.02 -21.25
C SER A 824 16.76 10.40 -22.15
N THR A 825 15.81 11.17 -21.62
CA THR A 825 14.67 11.69 -22.36
C THR A 825 14.39 13.14 -21.98
N ASN A 826 13.57 13.82 -22.78
CA ASN A 826 13.08 15.16 -22.48
C ASN A 826 11.81 15.07 -21.62
N ILE A 827 11.85 15.65 -20.42
CA ILE A 827 10.74 15.70 -19.46
C ILE A 827 9.88 16.97 -19.61
N GLU A 828 10.21 17.84 -20.57
CA GLU A 828 9.43 19.06 -20.86
C GLU A 828 7.98 18.72 -21.19
N GLY A 829 7.07 19.46 -20.55
CA GLY A 829 5.62 19.29 -20.71
C GLY A 829 4.99 18.31 -19.72
N VAL A 830 5.77 17.64 -18.87
CA VAL A 830 5.23 16.81 -17.77
C VAL A 830 4.72 17.66 -16.61
N GLU A 831 5.42 18.74 -16.29
CA GLU A 831 5.00 19.66 -15.22
C GLU A 831 3.59 20.19 -15.46
N GLN A 832 2.90 20.44 -14.35
CA GLN A 832 1.52 20.85 -14.32
C GLN A 832 1.30 21.75 -13.12
N GLU A 833 0.87 22.98 -13.37
CA GLU A 833 0.43 23.89 -12.33
C GLU A 833 -0.97 23.53 -11.81
N SER A 834 -1.38 24.12 -10.69
CA SER A 834 -2.69 23.82 -10.11
C SER A 834 -3.82 24.34 -11.00
N PRO A 835 -4.86 23.52 -11.30
CA PRO A 835 -6.00 23.98 -12.08
C PRO A 835 -6.95 24.88 -11.28
N PHE A 836 -6.69 25.12 -9.99
CA PHE A 836 -7.52 25.94 -9.11
C PHE A 836 -7.05 27.41 -9.04
N GLU A 837 -5.99 27.78 -9.76
CA GLU A 837 -5.48 29.15 -9.85
C GLU A 837 -6.11 29.93 -11.02
N VAL A 838 -6.30 31.24 -10.85
CA VAL A 838 -7.13 32.14 -11.71
C VAL A 838 -6.71 32.21 -13.19
N SER A 839 -5.54 31.66 -13.57
CA SER A 839 -4.98 31.68 -14.92
C SER A 839 -4.90 30.30 -15.60
N ALA A 840 -5.64 29.30 -15.14
CA ALA A 840 -5.58 27.95 -15.72
C ALA A 840 -6.08 27.91 -17.18
N THR A 841 -5.16 28.00 -18.13
CA THR A 841 -5.39 27.61 -19.53
C THR A 841 -5.54 26.09 -19.62
N LEU A 842 -6.28 25.59 -20.63
CA LEU A 842 -6.26 24.16 -20.98
C LEU A 842 -4.80 23.68 -21.04
N PRO A 843 -4.39 22.68 -20.24
CA PRO A 843 -3.02 22.20 -20.26
C PRO A 843 -2.60 21.83 -21.69
N ASN A 844 -1.32 21.97 -22.03
CA ASN A 844 -0.81 21.29 -23.22
C ASN A 844 -0.96 19.77 -22.97
N GLN A 845 -1.90 19.16 -23.69
CA GLN A 845 -2.52 17.87 -23.36
C GLN A 845 -1.85 16.68 -24.06
N ASP A 846 -0.74 16.89 -24.76
CA ASP A 846 0.04 15.81 -25.36
C ASP A 846 0.65 14.95 -24.25
N LEU A 847 -0.08 13.90 -23.84
CA LEU A 847 0.44 12.83 -23.00
C LEU A 847 1.59 12.16 -23.76
N LYS A 848 2.82 12.48 -23.36
CA LYS A 848 4.03 11.92 -23.96
C LYS A 848 4.29 10.54 -23.38
N ASP A 849 4.45 9.56 -24.25
CA ASP A 849 5.22 8.36 -23.89
C ASP A 849 6.67 8.79 -23.66
N LEU A 850 7.03 8.99 -22.40
CA LEU A 850 8.29 9.63 -21.99
C LEU A 850 9.53 8.95 -22.56
N PHE A 851 9.50 7.63 -22.70
CA PHE A 851 10.69 6.86 -23.08
C PHE A 851 10.55 6.22 -24.46
N GLY A 852 9.34 6.21 -25.03
CA GLY A 852 9.07 5.63 -26.34
C GLY A 852 9.14 4.09 -26.34
N ARG A 853 8.93 3.52 -27.53
CA ARG A 853 9.00 2.06 -27.73
C ARG A 853 10.45 1.60 -27.62
N ASP A 854 10.66 0.41 -27.05
CA ASP A 854 11.95 -0.28 -26.93
C ASP A 854 12.98 0.32 -25.94
N VAL A 855 12.55 1.21 -25.05
CA VAL A 855 13.38 1.70 -23.93
C VAL A 855 12.96 1.00 -22.64
N ALA A 856 13.91 0.32 -21.99
CA ALA A 856 13.69 -0.19 -20.65
C ALA A 856 13.66 0.98 -19.66
N TRP A 857 12.53 1.14 -18.97
CA TRP A 857 12.32 2.13 -17.92
C TRP A 857 11.50 1.54 -16.78
N ASP A 858 11.41 2.23 -15.65
CA ASP A 858 10.56 1.88 -14.51
C ASP A 858 10.24 3.13 -13.67
N VAL A 859 9.39 2.98 -12.66
CA VAL A 859 9.05 4.02 -11.68
C VAL A 859 9.03 3.43 -10.26
N VAL A 860 9.64 4.12 -9.31
CA VAL A 860 9.60 3.79 -7.86
C VAL A 860 9.02 5.00 -7.12
N GLY A 861 8.30 4.82 -6.01
CA GLY A 861 7.75 5.97 -5.31
C GLY A 861 7.56 5.80 -3.82
N VAL A 862 7.41 6.93 -3.15
CA VAL A 862 7.20 7.08 -1.70
C VAL A 862 6.10 8.10 -1.48
N ASN A 863 5.18 7.81 -0.56
CA ASN A 863 4.14 8.75 -0.15
C ASN A 863 4.55 9.44 1.15
N ILE A 864 4.52 10.77 1.16
CA ILE A 864 4.86 11.57 2.34
C ILE A 864 3.57 12.19 2.87
N ALA A 865 3.21 11.86 4.11
CA ALA A 865 2.14 12.48 4.85
C ALA A 865 2.72 13.38 5.95
N TYR A 866 2.13 14.55 6.13
CA TYR A 866 2.57 15.48 7.15
C TYR A 866 1.40 16.16 7.85
N SER A 867 1.47 16.23 9.17
CA SER A 867 0.40 16.75 10.02
C SER A 867 0.92 17.83 10.97
N ARG A 868 0.05 18.75 11.37
CA ARG A 868 0.40 19.83 12.31
C ARG A 868 0.80 19.30 13.70
N TRP A 869 0.23 18.16 14.08
CA TRP A 869 0.48 17.49 15.34
C TRP A 869 0.93 16.06 15.08
N PRO A 870 1.82 15.49 15.90
CA PRO A 870 2.10 14.05 15.84
C PRO A 870 0.79 13.28 16.00
N GLU A 871 0.59 12.24 15.19
CA GLU A 871 -0.55 11.34 15.40
C GLU A 871 -0.51 10.86 16.85
N MET A 872 -1.59 11.11 17.60
CA MET A 872 -1.67 10.61 18.96
C MET A 872 -1.60 9.09 18.91
N ASP A 873 -0.54 8.54 19.48
CA ASP A 873 -0.45 7.12 19.79
C ASP A 873 -1.59 6.81 20.77
N GLU A 874 -2.65 6.16 20.30
CA GLU A 874 -3.81 5.75 21.11
C GLU A 874 -3.42 4.81 22.27
N THR A 875 -2.14 4.45 22.40
CA THR A 875 -1.63 3.55 23.45
C THR A 875 -1.04 4.24 24.68
N ILE A 876 -0.99 5.58 24.77
CA ILE A 876 -0.54 6.26 25.99
C ILE A 876 -1.55 7.31 26.46
N THR A 877 -2.55 6.85 27.20
CA THR A 877 -3.21 7.68 28.21
C THR A 877 -3.22 6.95 29.56
N LYS A 878 -2.23 7.29 30.40
CA LYS A 878 -2.40 7.29 31.85
C LYS A 878 -2.22 8.72 32.38
N PRO A 879 -2.97 9.09 33.43
CA PRO A 879 -3.39 10.47 33.64
C PRO A 879 -2.32 11.28 34.35
N SER A 880 -2.06 12.49 33.86
CA SER A 880 -1.49 13.56 34.67
C SER A 880 -2.66 14.34 35.29
N GLY A 881 -3.16 13.85 36.42
CA GLY A 881 -3.99 14.63 37.31
C GLY A 881 -3.08 15.42 38.25
N LEU A 882 -2.84 16.69 37.94
CA LEU A 882 -2.38 17.68 38.92
C LEU A 882 -3.33 18.87 38.84
N THR A 883 -4.30 18.85 39.75
CA THR A 883 -5.19 19.95 40.07
C THR A 883 -4.38 21.04 40.75
N ILE A 884 -4.35 22.24 40.15
CA ILE A 884 -3.91 23.45 40.84
C ILE A 884 -5.10 23.99 41.64
N PHE A 885 -4.95 24.07 42.96
CA PHE A 885 -5.63 25.06 43.79
C PHE A 885 -4.61 25.71 44.73
N GLU A 886 -4.67 27.03 44.80
CA GLU A 886 -3.86 27.88 45.67
C GLU A 886 -4.24 27.73 47.16
N SER A 887 -3.26 27.78 48.07
CA SER A 887 -3.09 28.85 49.07
C SER A 887 -2.37 28.42 50.36
N GLN A 888 -1.59 29.37 50.89
CA GLN A 888 -1.15 29.61 52.27
C GLN A 888 0.01 28.83 52.92
N ASP A 889 1.10 29.59 53.08
CA ASP A 889 1.93 29.87 54.26
C ASP A 889 2.89 28.84 54.91
N SER A 890 4.15 29.30 54.91
CA SER A 890 5.08 29.39 56.04
C SER A 890 5.90 28.16 56.50
N SER A 891 7.20 28.28 56.24
CA SER A 891 8.30 28.23 57.22
C SER A 891 9.01 26.89 57.53
N ILE A 892 10.34 27.06 57.69
CA ILE A 892 11.33 26.26 58.46
C ILE A 892 12.17 25.21 57.68
N ILE A 893 13.43 25.59 57.45
CA ILE A 893 14.65 24.75 57.29
C ILE A 893 15.03 24.26 58.72
N PRO A 894 15.46 23.00 58.99
CA PRO A 894 16.88 22.62 58.76
C PRO A 894 17.27 21.14 58.51
N VAL A 895 18.34 21.03 57.72
CA VAL A 895 19.58 20.22 57.88
C VAL A 895 19.58 19.12 58.96
N LEU A 896 19.98 17.90 58.57
CA LEU A 896 20.83 17.05 59.41
C LEU A 896 21.77 16.15 58.57
N SER A 897 23.02 16.16 58.99
CA SER A 897 24.23 15.57 58.40
C SER A 897 24.60 14.21 59.01
N THR A 898 25.74 13.68 58.56
CA THR A 898 26.70 12.79 59.27
C THR A 898 26.24 11.34 59.55
N ASP A 899 27.05 10.26 59.39
CA ASP A 899 28.52 10.16 59.40
C ASP A 899 29.05 8.78 58.95
N THR A 900 30.29 8.79 58.42
CA THR A 900 31.47 7.85 58.51
C THR A 900 31.31 6.33 58.69
N TRP A 901 32.13 5.43 58.10
CA TRP A 901 33.57 5.24 58.40
C TRP A 901 34.35 4.38 57.37
N SER A 902 35.67 4.62 57.33
CA SER A 902 36.82 4.15 56.51
C SER A 902 37.17 2.65 56.61
N SER A 903 38.19 1.99 56.00
CA SER A 903 39.47 2.26 55.27
C SER A 903 40.07 0.88 54.90
N GLN A 904 40.86 0.66 53.83
CA GLN A 904 42.33 0.63 53.90
C GLN A 904 43.00 0.48 52.50
N LYS A 905 44.11 1.18 52.35
CA LYS A 905 45.07 1.26 51.22
C LYS A 905 46.22 0.26 51.42
N LEU A 906 46.85 -0.18 50.32
CA LEU A 906 48.32 -0.28 50.25
C LEU A 906 48.82 -0.14 48.81
N SER A 907 49.96 0.54 48.68
CA SER A 907 50.50 1.23 47.51
C SER A 907 51.99 0.95 47.37
N ILE A 908 52.53 0.76 46.16
CA ILE A 908 53.95 1.04 45.81
C ILE A 908 54.05 1.50 44.34
N PHE A 909 54.69 2.66 44.10
CA PHE A 909 55.03 3.34 42.81
C PHE A 909 56.57 3.53 42.76
N PRO A 910 57.27 3.72 41.60
CA PRO A 910 57.37 5.03 40.88
C PRO A 910 57.73 4.94 39.35
N PRO A 911 58.13 6.01 38.61
CA PRO A 911 57.60 7.38 38.48
C PRO A 911 57.19 7.77 37.01
N ASN A 912 56.44 8.87 36.87
CA ASN A 912 55.93 9.45 35.61
C ASN A 912 57.00 10.04 34.67
N PRO A 913 56.63 10.24 33.38
CA PRO A 913 56.80 11.55 32.74
C PRO A 913 55.49 12.19 32.23
N THR A 914 55.53 13.51 32.34
CA THR A 914 54.71 14.70 31.99
C THR A 914 53.87 14.72 30.67
N PRO A 915 52.99 15.74 30.46
CA PRO A 915 51.59 15.57 30.08
C PRO A 915 51.30 15.81 28.58
N GLY A 916 50.48 14.96 27.99
CA GLY A 916 49.92 15.16 26.65
C GLY A 916 48.71 14.25 26.44
N ASP A 917 47.58 14.85 26.08
CA ASP A 917 46.30 14.22 25.71
C ASP A 917 45.55 13.39 26.75
N THR A 918 44.93 14.09 27.72
CA THR A 918 43.61 13.66 28.22
C THR A 918 42.54 14.14 27.26
N THR A 919 42.25 13.37 26.21
CA THR A 919 40.96 13.47 25.52
C THR A 919 39.86 13.10 26.50
N LEU A 920 38.99 14.07 26.79
CA LEU A 920 37.72 13.92 27.49
C LEU A 920 36.94 12.69 26.98
N VAL A 921 36.50 11.86 27.92
CA VAL A 921 35.47 10.84 27.71
C VAL A 921 34.15 11.57 27.41
N PRO A 922 33.46 11.33 26.28
CA PRO A 922 32.12 11.86 26.09
C PRO A 922 31.14 11.08 26.98
N SER A 923 30.55 11.76 27.95
CA SER A 923 29.38 11.26 28.68
C SER A 923 28.19 11.19 27.73
N SER A 924 27.61 10.00 27.60
CA SER A 924 26.42 9.70 26.80
C SER A 924 25.17 10.41 27.35
N ASN A 925 24.72 11.48 26.68
CA ASN A 925 23.34 11.93 26.79
C ASN A 925 22.49 11.12 25.78
N GLY A 926 21.82 10.08 26.27
CA GLY A 926 20.56 9.56 25.69
C GLY A 926 20.56 8.92 24.30
N ALA A 927 21.70 8.65 23.66
CA ALA A 927 21.73 7.94 22.37
C ALA A 927 21.60 6.40 22.53
N LEU A 928 20.76 5.76 21.70
CA LEU A 928 20.73 4.30 21.55
C LEU A 928 22.06 3.82 20.95
N PHE A 929 22.73 2.92 21.66
CA PHE A 929 24.02 2.37 21.28
C PHE A 929 23.88 1.45 20.05
N THR A 930 24.42 1.86 18.90
CA THR A 930 24.25 1.19 17.58
C THR A 930 25.25 0.06 17.31
N GLY A 931 26.12 -0.28 18.28
CA GLY A 931 27.03 -1.42 18.15
C GLY A 931 28.08 -1.33 17.03
N ARG A 932 28.46 -0.14 16.56
CA ARG A 932 29.54 -0.03 15.56
C ARG A 932 30.46 1.15 15.89
N SER A 933 31.77 0.91 15.92
CA SER A 933 32.76 1.99 16.10
C SER A 933 32.84 2.84 14.82
N SER A 934 32.80 4.17 14.94
CA SER A 934 32.57 5.06 13.81
C SER A 934 33.80 5.43 12.97
N SER A 935 35.03 5.00 13.29
CA SER A 935 36.17 5.20 12.37
C SER A 935 37.35 4.28 12.71
N PRO A 936 38.16 3.88 11.71
CA PRO A 936 39.41 3.17 11.94
C PRO A 936 40.45 3.98 12.71
N ARG A 937 41.16 3.39 13.71
CA ARG A 937 42.29 4.04 14.40
C ARG A 937 43.64 3.39 14.05
N ARG A 938 44.68 4.22 14.00
CA ARG A 938 46.08 3.87 13.69
C ARG A 938 46.94 4.06 14.95
N VAL A 939 47.81 3.09 15.26
CA VAL A 939 48.75 3.15 16.39
C VAL A 939 50.17 2.83 15.89
N GLU A 940 51.17 3.59 16.37
CA GLU A 940 52.58 3.45 16.00
C GLU A 940 53.45 3.43 17.26
N ALA A 941 54.48 2.56 17.30
CA ALA A 941 55.41 2.44 18.43
C ALA A 941 56.86 2.55 17.93
N PRO A 942 57.67 3.52 18.39
CA PRO A 942 59.02 3.74 17.85
C PRO A 942 60.14 2.82 18.38
N THR A 943 59.98 2.15 19.52
CA THR A 943 61.03 1.32 20.15
C THR A 943 60.40 0.28 21.09
N SER A 944 61.18 -0.69 21.57
CA SER A 944 60.84 -1.94 22.30
C SER A 944 60.02 -1.82 23.61
N ALA A 945 59.00 -0.97 23.65
CA ALA A 945 58.00 -0.82 24.70
C ALA A 945 56.62 -1.22 24.16
N VAL A 946 55.83 -1.90 24.98
CA VAL A 946 54.44 -2.24 24.69
C VAL A 946 53.62 -0.94 24.75
N TYR A 947 52.99 -0.57 23.63
CA TYR A 947 52.10 0.59 23.57
C TYR A 947 50.65 0.10 23.50
N SER A 948 49.80 0.52 24.45
CA SER A 948 48.37 0.15 24.54
C SER A 948 47.52 1.41 24.54
N LEU A 949 46.51 1.47 23.67
CA LEU A 949 45.60 2.61 23.57
C LEU A 949 44.13 2.15 23.53
N PRO A 950 43.24 2.70 24.39
CA PRO A 950 41.81 2.42 24.31
C PRO A 950 41.24 2.89 22.97
N TRP A 951 40.54 2.00 22.28
CA TRP A 951 39.94 2.28 20.98
C TRP A 951 38.44 2.35 21.05
N PHE A 952 37.82 1.50 21.84
CA PHE A 952 36.38 1.42 21.95
C PHE A 952 35.96 1.07 23.37
N ARG A 953 35.01 1.83 23.93
CA ARG A 953 34.40 1.53 25.23
C ARG A 953 32.88 1.68 25.10
N THR A 954 32.14 0.70 25.61
CA THR A 954 30.68 0.77 25.66
C THR A 954 30.22 1.75 26.75
N PRO A 955 29.00 2.32 26.65
CA PRO A 955 28.32 2.89 27.81
C PRO A 955 28.17 1.84 28.92
N ALA A 956 27.81 2.29 30.13
CA ALA A 956 27.45 1.38 31.22
C ALA A 956 26.32 0.44 30.77
N LEU A 957 26.56 -0.86 30.89
CA LEU A 957 25.72 -1.87 30.26
C LEU A 957 24.38 -2.00 30.99
N THR A 958 23.28 -1.72 30.30
CA THR A 958 21.92 -1.98 30.80
C THR A 958 21.57 -3.45 30.68
N LYS A 959 20.46 -3.87 31.30
CA LYS A 959 19.98 -5.26 31.22
C LYS A 959 19.58 -5.64 29.79
N GLU A 960 19.00 -4.71 29.02
CA GLU A 960 18.75 -4.92 27.58
C GLU A 960 20.05 -5.02 26.78
N LEU A 961 21.03 -4.16 27.04
CA LEU A 961 22.28 -4.14 26.27
C LEU A 961 23.14 -5.39 26.53
N LEU A 962 23.17 -5.89 27.77
CA LEU A 962 23.84 -7.15 28.14
C LEU A 962 23.20 -8.40 27.50
N ALA A 963 21.92 -8.32 27.16
CA ALA A 963 21.22 -9.36 26.42
C ALA A 963 21.51 -9.30 24.91
N SER A 964 21.81 -8.11 24.35
CA SER A 964 22.05 -7.91 22.92
C SER A 964 23.52 -8.01 22.48
N ILE A 965 24.51 -7.80 23.37
CA ILE A 965 25.95 -7.79 23.03
C ILE A 965 26.61 -9.19 22.97
N ARG A 966 25.85 -10.27 22.90
CA ARG A 966 26.41 -11.62 22.77
C ARG A 966 26.74 -11.91 21.29
N CYS A 967 27.88 -12.56 21.02
CA CYS A 967 28.43 -12.76 19.67
C CYS A 967 29.11 -11.54 19.05
N MET A 968 30.18 -11.04 19.68
CA MET A 968 31.00 -9.96 19.13
C MET A 968 32.05 -10.50 18.15
N ARG A 969 32.29 -9.82 17.02
CA ARG A 969 33.34 -10.19 16.06
C ARG A 969 34.34 -9.04 15.87
N LEU A 970 35.62 -9.34 16.05
CA LEU A 970 36.71 -8.39 15.81
C LEU A 970 37.29 -8.60 14.41
N ARG A 971 37.36 -7.56 13.57
CA ARG A 971 38.04 -7.60 12.27
C ARG A 971 39.29 -6.73 12.31
N THR A 972 40.41 -7.27 11.83
CA THR A 972 41.72 -6.61 11.91
C THR A 972 42.33 -6.46 10.52
N PHE A 973 42.92 -5.30 10.23
CA PHE A 973 43.61 -5.02 8.98
C PHE A 973 45.05 -4.58 9.28
N ALA A 974 46.02 -5.48 9.14
CA ALA A 974 47.41 -5.21 9.48
C ALA A 974 48.27 -5.05 8.23
N ASN A 975 49.08 -3.99 8.16
CA ASN A 975 50.06 -3.80 7.08
C ASN A 975 51.47 -3.63 7.68
N GLY A 976 52.40 -4.49 7.28
CA GLY A 976 53.80 -4.39 7.69
C GLY A 976 54.62 -3.66 6.64
N LYS A 977 55.01 -2.40 6.89
CA LYS A 977 56.06 -1.73 6.11
C LYS A 977 57.34 -1.65 6.95
N GLY A 978 58.32 -2.48 6.62
CA GLY A 978 59.69 -2.28 7.10
C GLY A 978 60.31 -1.06 6.39
N PRO A 979 61.30 -0.38 7.00
CA PRO A 979 62.12 0.58 6.28
C PRO A 979 62.81 -0.11 5.10
N ASP A 980 62.94 0.60 3.99
CA ASP A 980 63.40 0.05 2.70
C ASP A 980 64.66 -0.81 2.86
N GLY A 981 64.52 -2.11 2.60
CA GLY A 981 65.62 -3.08 2.61
C GLY A 981 65.74 -4.00 3.84
N ALA A 982 64.95 -3.82 4.90
CA ALA A 982 64.98 -4.74 6.05
C ALA A 982 63.88 -5.83 5.96
N SER A 983 64.29 -7.10 6.04
CA SER A 983 63.36 -8.22 6.20
C SER A 983 62.63 -8.12 7.54
N LEU A 984 61.29 -8.06 7.53
CA LEU A 984 60.44 -8.12 8.72
C LEU A 984 60.82 -9.35 9.55
N SER A 985 61.50 -9.16 10.69
CA SER A 985 61.69 -10.24 11.67
C SER A 985 60.32 -10.65 12.21
N ALA A 986 60.05 -11.95 12.27
CA ALA A 986 58.75 -12.56 12.57
C ALA A 986 58.14 -12.23 13.95
N GLU A 987 58.75 -11.34 14.75
CA GLU A 987 58.43 -11.14 16.16
C GLU A 987 57.69 -9.84 16.49
N ALA A 988 57.46 -8.93 15.54
CA ALA A 988 56.59 -7.76 15.81
C ALA A 988 55.12 -8.14 15.60
N VAL A 989 54.32 -8.19 16.66
CA VAL A 989 52.91 -8.66 16.62
C VAL A 989 52.00 -7.57 17.19
N GLY A 990 51.03 -7.12 16.37
CA GLY A 990 49.92 -6.30 16.85
C GLY A 990 48.90 -7.21 17.53
N TYR A 991 48.35 -6.79 18.65
CA TYR A 991 47.33 -7.54 19.37
C TYR A 991 46.30 -6.60 20.00
N PHE A 992 45.23 -7.18 20.50
CA PHE A 992 44.16 -6.46 21.16
C PHE A 992 44.01 -6.96 22.56
N GLU A 993 43.69 -6.06 23.46
CA GLU A 993 43.35 -6.38 24.83
C GLU A 993 41.91 -5.98 25.08
N ILE A 994 41.13 -6.93 25.59
CA ILE A 994 39.72 -6.73 25.91
C ILE A 994 39.57 -6.79 27.42
N SER A 995 39.05 -5.72 27.99
CA SER A 995 38.89 -5.55 29.42
C SER A 995 37.43 -5.34 29.79
N VAL A 996 37.00 -6.02 30.85
CA VAL A 996 35.74 -5.72 31.54
C VAL A 996 36.06 -4.74 32.65
N ILE A 997 35.52 -3.52 32.52
CA ILE A 997 35.76 -2.43 33.46
C ILE A 997 34.54 -2.31 34.37
N GLY A 998 34.77 -2.34 35.68
CA GLY A 998 33.72 -2.17 36.67
C GLY A 998 33.15 -0.74 36.69
N PRO A 999 32.03 -0.51 37.39
CA PRO A 999 31.41 0.81 37.52
C PRO A 999 32.30 1.78 38.32
N ASP A 1000 33.24 1.24 39.09
CA ASP A 1000 34.30 1.95 39.81
C ASP A 1000 35.48 2.38 38.90
N GLY A 1001 35.43 2.03 37.62
CA GLY A 1001 36.43 2.40 36.61
C GLY A 1001 37.67 1.51 36.59
N PHE A 1002 37.75 0.48 37.43
CA PHE A 1002 38.88 -0.45 37.49
C PHE A 1002 38.62 -1.74 36.68
N PRO A 1003 39.65 -2.30 36.01
CA PRO A 1003 39.50 -3.53 35.24
C PRO A 1003 39.28 -4.74 36.16
N LYS A 1004 38.13 -5.39 36.01
CA LYS A 1004 37.76 -6.63 36.72
C LYS A 1004 38.46 -7.85 36.14
N ARG A 1005 38.65 -7.85 34.83
CA ARG A 1005 39.32 -8.92 34.07
C ARG A 1005 39.83 -8.33 32.76
N SER A 1006 41.02 -8.73 32.33
CA SER A 1006 41.52 -8.44 31.00
C SER A 1006 41.95 -9.72 30.28
N MET A 1007 41.76 -9.76 28.97
CA MET A 1007 42.08 -10.90 28.11
C MET A 1007 42.73 -10.42 26.81
N THR A 1008 43.86 -11.03 26.47
CA THR A 1008 44.68 -10.65 25.32
C THR A 1008 44.40 -11.55 24.11
N TYR A 1009 44.16 -10.95 22.94
CA TYR A 1009 43.91 -11.62 21.67
C TYR A 1009 44.89 -11.12 20.60
N ARG A 1010 45.78 -12.00 20.15
CA ARG A 1010 46.82 -11.65 19.15
C ARG A 1010 46.21 -11.60 17.75
N SER A 1011 46.52 -10.54 16.99
CA SER A 1011 46.20 -10.53 15.56
C SER A 1011 47.19 -11.43 14.80
N HIS A 1012 46.71 -12.10 13.74
CA HIS A 1012 47.48 -13.13 13.03
C HIS A 1012 48.81 -12.63 12.43
N SER A 1013 49.79 -13.53 12.27
CA SER A 1013 51.07 -13.22 11.62
C SER A 1013 50.87 -12.96 10.13
N THR A 1014 51.28 -11.76 9.70
CA THR A 1014 51.27 -11.18 8.34
C THR A 1014 51.25 -12.16 7.16
N SER A 1015 50.20 -12.12 6.34
CA SER A 1015 50.22 -12.54 4.92
C SER A 1015 50.40 -11.31 4.02
N LYS A 1016 51.00 -11.49 2.84
CA LYS A 1016 51.37 -10.43 1.88
C LYS A 1016 50.18 -9.82 1.11
N SER A 1017 48.93 -10.17 1.42
CA SER A 1017 47.74 -9.69 0.70
C SER A 1017 46.99 -8.60 1.46
N LEU A 1018 46.58 -7.56 0.74
CA LEU A 1018 45.74 -6.45 1.21
C LEU A 1018 44.27 -6.90 1.33
N GLU A 1019 44.00 -7.91 2.16
CA GLU A 1019 42.66 -8.46 2.34
C GLU A 1019 42.20 -8.39 3.79
N TRP A 1020 40.90 -8.17 3.98
CA TRP A 1020 40.27 -8.17 5.30
C TRP A 1020 40.23 -9.59 5.86
N MET A 1021 40.75 -9.77 7.08
CA MET A 1021 40.69 -11.06 7.76
C MET A 1021 39.80 -10.99 9.00
N ASP A 1022 38.91 -11.98 9.13
CA ASP A 1022 38.07 -12.20 10.30
C ASP A 1022 38.95 -12.64 11.48
N GLY A 1023 38.92 -11.87 12.58
CA GLY A 1023 39.58 -12.21 13.83
C GLY A 1023 38.69 -13.05 14.75
N THR A 1024 39.07 -13.15 16.03
CA THR A 1024 38.36 -13.95 17.04
C THR A 1024 36.89 -13.54 17.17
N VAL A 1025 36.01 -14.55 17.15
CA VAL A 1025 34.57 -14.43 17.40
C VAL A 1025 34.28 -14.79 18.85
N PHE A 1026 33.61 -13.90 19.57
CA PHE A 1026 33.23 -14.04 20.97
C PHE A 1026 31.81 -14.59 21.07
N GLU A 1027 31.65 -15.88 20.80
CA GLU A 1027 30.37 -16.63 20.87
C GLU A 1027 29.66 -16.48 22.23
N GLU A 1028 28.36 -16.76 22.29
CA GLU A 1028 27.51 -16.60 23.50
C GLU A 1028 28.05 -17.23 24.79
N ASN A 1029 28.80 -18.32 24.69
CA ASN A 1029 29.39 -19.05 25.81
C ASN A 1029 30.81 -18.57 26.18
N HIS A 1030 31.35 -17.61 25.45
CA HIS A 1030 32.72 -17.14 25.61
C HIS A 1030 32.95 -16.56 27.03
N ILE A 1031 34.09 -16.90 27.62
CA ILE A 1031 34.34 -16.69 29.06
C ILE A 1031 34.30 -15.21 29.48
N VAL A 1032 34.59 -14.28 28.56
CA VAL A 1032 34.51 -12.83 28.81
C VAL A 1032 33.10 -12.38 29.23
N TRP A 1033 32.05 -13.03 28.70
CA TRP A 1033 30.65 -12.71 29.00
C TRP A 1033 30.24 -13.04 30.44
N ARG A 1034 30.92 -14.01 31.08
CA ARG A 1034 30.62 -14.42 32.46
C ARG A 1034 31.00 -13.36 33.50
N TYR A 1035 31.86 -12.42 33.13
CA TYR A 1035 32.36 -11.37 34.03
C TYR A 1035 31.61 -10.05 33.89
N LEU A 1036 30.74 -9.90 32.88
CA LEU A 1036 29.96 -8.70 32.64
C LEU A 1036 28.69 -8.70 33.49
N LYS A 1037 28.48 -7.64 34.26
CA LYS A 1037 27.26 -7.38 35.02
C LYS A 1037 26.62 -6.06 34.60
N VAL A 1038 25.33 -5.91 34.86
CA VAL A 1038 24.61 -4.66 34.61
C VAL A 1038 25.33 -3.54 35.38
N GLY A 1039 25.68 -2.46 34.68
CA GLY A 1039 26.48 -1.33 35.19
C GLY A 1039 27.97 -1.39 34.84
N ASP A 1040 28.50 -2.54 34.40
CA ASP A 1040 29.89 -2.65 33.91
C ASP A 1040 30.02 -2.00 32.52
N CYS A 1041 31.24 -1.72 32.08
CA CYS A 1041 31.51 -1.33 30.69
C CYS A 1041 32.58 -2.23 30.07
N PHE A 1042 32.48 -2.40 28.75
CA PHE A 1042 33.36 -3.27 27.98
C PHE A 1042 34.30 -2.40 27.16
N GLU A 1043 35.61 -2.62 27.30
CA GLU A 1043 36.66 -1.83 26.64
C GLU A 1043 37.57 -2.70 25.79
N VAL A 1044 37.87 -2.21 24.58
CA VAL A 1044 38.83 -2.81 23.65
C VAL A 1044 39.97 -1.82 23.40
N SER A 1045 41.17 -2.28 23.71
CA SER A 1045 42.43 -1.56 23.51
C SER A 1045 43.25 -2.23 22.41
N VAL A 1046 43.98 -1.41 21.66
CA VAL A 1046 44.91 -1.86 20.61
C VAL A 1046 46.32 -1.78 21.15
N CYS A 1047 47.07 -2.87 21.01
CA CYS A 1047 48.41 -3.03 21.54
C CYS A 1047 49.41 -3.43 20.45
N VAL A 1048 50.66 -2.95 20.53
CA VAL A 1048 51.74 -3.35 19.62
C VAL A 1048 53.00 -3.67 20.42
N GLU A 1049 53.64 -4.81 20.11
CA GLU A 1049 54.88 -5.26 20.74
C GLU A 1049 55.88 -5.75 19.67
N GLY A 1050 57.12 -5.22 19.66
CA GLY A 1050 58.20 -5.69 18.79
C GLY A 1050 59.25 -4.64 18.40
N LYS A 1051 60.36 -5.10 17.79
CA LYS A 1051 61.39 -4.23 17.19
C LYS A 1051 61.07 -3.96 15.72
N GLY A 1052 60.80 -2.70 15.38
CA GLY A 1052 60.61 -2.22 14.00
C GLY A 1052 59.25 -1.58 13.75
N PHE A 1053 59.18 -0.70 12.75
CA PHE A 1053 57.97 0.03 12.37
C PHE A 1053 56.89 -0.94 11.88
N LYS A 1054 55.73 -0.99 12.56
CA LYS A 1054 54.55 -1.71 12.08
C LYS A 1054 53.33 -0.81 12.19
N GLN A 1055 52.52 -0.79 11.13
CA GLN A 1055 51.28 -0.03 11.09
C GLN A 1055 50.12 -1.02 11.23
N THR A 1056 49.54 -1.09 12.44
CA THR A 1056 48.34 -1.89 12.67
C THR A 1056 47.13 -0.97 12.65
N GLN A 1057 46.21 -1.21 11.71
CA GLN A 1057 44.96 -0.46 11.59
C GLN A 1057 43.80 -1.36 12.05
N VAL A 1058 42.93 -0.79 12.87
CA VAL A 1058 41.82 -1.55 13.47
C VAL A 1058 40.57 -0.81 13.10
N ASN A 1059 39.83 -1.41 12.19
CA ASN A 1059 38.91 -0.64 11.36
C ASN A 1059 37.45 -0.98 11.62
N LYS A 1060 37.12 -2.07 12.32
CA LYS A 1060 35.73 -2.39 12.62
C LYS A 1060 35.54 -3.39 13.77
N LEU A 1061 34.83 -2.95 14.80
CA LEU A 1061 34.14 -3.82 15.76
C LEU A 1061 32.71 -3.98 15.26
N GLN A 1062 32.28 -5.22 15.00
CA GLN A 1062 30.94 -5.54 14.53
C GLN A 1062 30.30 -6.47 15.56
N TYR A 1063 29.22 -6.03 16.21
CA TYR A 1063 28.39 -6.95 16.98
C TYR A 1063 27.61 -7.84 16.02
N GLY A 1064 27.56 -9.13 16.32
CA GLY A 1064 26.76 -10.11 15.61
C GLY A 1064 25.32 -10.08 16.09
N SER A 1065 24.57 -9.07 15.65
CA SER A 1065 23.25 -9.32 15.06
C SER A 1065 23.26 -9.05 13.55
N ASP A 1066 24.43 -8.73 12.99
CA ASP A 1066 24.66 -8.57 11.55
C ASP A 1066 25.44 -9.73 10.97
N LEU A 1067 24.75 -10.84 10.71
CA LEU A 1067 25.09 -11.72 9.59
C LEU A 1067 23.91 -11.70 8.61
N LEU A 1068 24.15 -11.03 7.48
CA LEU A 1068 23.42 -11.10 6.22
C LEU A 1068 21.99 -10.53 6.20
N LEU A 1069 21.90 -9.22 6.34
CA LEU A 1069 20.78 -8.43 5.80
C LEU A 1069 21.28 -7.66 4.56
N LEU A 1070 21.07 -8.28 3.39
CA LEU A 1070 20.80 -7.56 2.15
C LEU A 1070 19.28 -7.35 2.10
N SER A 1071 18.82 -6.20 2.55
CA SER A 1071 17.61 -5.53 2.05
C SER A 1071 17.68 -4.08 2.48
#